data_AF-A0A452RJ28-F1
#
_entry.id   AF-A0A452RJ28-F1
#
_cell.length_a   1.000
_cell.length_b   1.000
_cell.length_c   1.000
_cell.angle_alpha   90.00
_cell.angle_beta   90.00
_cell.angle_gamma   90.00
#
_symmetry.space_group_name_H-M   'P 1'
#
loop_
_entity.id
_entity.type
_entity.pdbx_description
1 polymer ?
#
loop_
_entity_poly.entity_id
_entity_poly.type
_entity_poly.pdbx_seq_one_letter_code
_entity_poly.pdbx_strand_id
1 'polypeptide(L)'
;MAARVLVIGSGGREHTLAWKLAQSNHVKHVLVAPGNAGTACLEKISNTAISINDHTALAQFCKDEKIEFVVVGPEAPLAAGIVGNLTSAGVRCFGPTAEAAQLESSKRFAKEFMDRHGIPTARWRAFTKPEEACSFIMSSDFPALVVKASGLAAGKGVIVAKSTEEACRAVQEIMQVGCSSGKELLEGEEVSCLCFTDGRTVAPMPPAQDHKRLLEGDHGPNTGGMGAIVQHLRYFPEALLKSLVIIKFFLKELLDPYFFCVLYAGIMLTKDGPKVLEFNCRFGDPECQVILPLLKSDLYEVIQSTLDGLLCTSLPVWLENRTAITVVMASKGYPGDYTKGVEITGFPEAQALGLEVFHAGTVLKDGKVVTNGGRVLTVTAIRENLNVALEEAKKGLAAIKFEGAIYRKDIGYRAIAFLQQPRGLTYKESGVDIAAGNMLVKKIKPLAKATSRPGCDVDLGGFAGLFDLKAAGFKDPLLASGTDGVGTKLKIAQQCNKHDTIGQDLVAMCVNDILAQGAEPLFFLDYFSCGKLDLNTTEAVVAGIARACGKAGCALLGGETAEMPDMYSPGEYDLAGFAVGAMERDQKLPHLERITEGDVVIGIASSGLHSNGFSLVRKIVAKSSLQYSSPAPEGCGDQTLGDLLLTPTRIYSHSLLPVLRSGHVKAFAHITGGGLLENIPRVLPQKFGVDLDAQTWRVPRIFSWLQQEGHLSEEEMARTFNCGIGAALVVSKDLTEQILRDIKQHKEEAWVIGNVVRLLKKIKSLKKDFSCLIKQLIPHQSLPCVFLSLSGSNLQALIDSTREPSSCAHIVVVISNKAAVAGLDKAERAGIPTRVINHKLYKSRVEFDTAIDQVLEEYSTDIVCLAGFMRILSGPFVRKWDGKMLNIHPSLLPSFKGSNAHEQALEAGVTVTGCTVHFVAEDVDAGQIILQESVPVKRGDTVATLSERVKLAEHRIFPAALQLVASGAVRLGQNGKIHWVTEE
;
A
#
# COMPACT_ATOMS: atom_id res chain seq x y z
N MET A 1 22.23 -17.09 1.88
CA MET A 1 23.64 -17.22 1.45
C MET A 1 24.10 -15.84 1.05
N ALA A 2 25.27 -15.37 1.49
CA ALA A 2 25.73 -14.01 1.23
C ALA A 2 26.55 -13.95 -0.07
N ALA A 3 26.14 -13.10 -1.02
CA ALA A 3 26.63 -12.97 -2.38
C ALA A 3 28.02 -12.34 -2.47
N ARG A 4 28.73 -12.58 -3.58
CA ARG A 4 29.97 -11.90 -3.94
C ARG A 4 29.77 -11.12 -5.23
N VAL A 5 30.24 -9.87 -5.27
CA VAL A 5 30.07 -8.97 -6.42
C VAL A 5 31.43 -8.50 -6.91
N LEU A 6 31.60 -8.33 -8.22
CA LEU A 6 32.82 -7.80 -8.83
C LEU A 6 32.55 -6.43 -9.45
N VAL A 7 33.37 -5.42 -9.13
CA VAL A 7 33.32 -4.08 -9.73
C VAL A 7 34.53 -3.88 -10.64
N ILE A 8 34.31 -3.48 -11.88
CA ILE A 8 35.38 -3.23 -12.87
C ILE A 8 35.73 -1.74 -12.88
N GLY A 9 37.00 -1.43 -12.68
CA GLY A 9 37.58 -0.09 -12.72
C GLY A 9 38.43 0.24 -11.48
N SER A 10 38.85 1.50 -11.36
CA SER A 10 39.85 1.94 -10.37
C SER A 10 39.71 3.41 -9.95
N GLY A 11 38.66 4.10 -10.36
CA GLY A 11 38.39 5.50 -10.08
C GLY A 11 37.58 5.73 -8.80
N GLY A 12 37.19 6.99 -8.58
CA GLY A 12 36.36 7.38 -7.44
C GLY A 12 34.96 6.79 -7.54
N ARG A 13 34.41 6.74 -8.76
CA ARG A 13 33.13 6.07 -9.04
C ARG A 13 33.12 4.61 -8.61
N GLU A 14 34.17 3.85 -8.90
CA GLU A 14 34.24 2.43 -8.55
C GLU A 14 34.42 2.21 -7.05
N HIS A 15 35.14 3.10 -6.36
CA HIS A 15 35.18 3.10 -4.90
C HIS A 15 33.77 3.34 -4.34
N THR A 16 33.03 4.35 -4.82
CA THR A 16 31.65 4.60 -4.36
C THR A 16 30.70 3.43 -4.62
N LEU A 17 30.80 2.79 -5.79
CA LEU A 17 30.03 1.58 -6.09
C LEU A 17 30.34 0.45 -5.09
N ALA A 18 31.62 0.19 -4.85
CA ALA A 18 32.04 -0.84 -3.91
C ALA A 18 31.61 -0.53 -2.46
N TRP A 19 31.78 0.72 -2.03
CA TRP A 19 31.31 1.23 -0.74
C TRP A 19 29.80 1.03 -0.58
N LYS A 20 29.01 1.38 -1.60
CA LYS A 20 27.56 1.29 -1.52
C LYS A 20 27.06 -0.17 -1.53
N LEU A 21 27.68 -1.04 -2.34
CA LEU A 21 27.36 -2.46 -2.38
C LEU A 21 27.71 -3.18 -1.08
N ALA A 22 28.81 -2.79 -0.42
CA ALA A 22 29.23 -3.40 0.85
C ALA A 22 28.23 -3.14 2.01
N GLN A 23 27.41 -2.09 1.92
CA GLN A 23 26.34 -1.80 2.90
C GLN A 23 25.20 -2.82 2.86
N SER A 24 25.04 -3.56 1.76
CA SER A 24 24.00 -4.57 1.62
C SER A 24 24.20 -5.72 2.61
N ASN A 25 23.11 -6.17 3.23
CA ASN A 25 23.10 -7.39 4.05
C ASN A 25 23.18 -8.67 3.20
N HIS A 26 22.88 -8.57 1.91
CA HIS A 26 22.99 -9.68 0.96
C HIS A 26 24.42 -9.89 0.47
N VAL A 27 25.27 -8.87 0.56
CA VAL A 27 26.65 -8.90 0.06
C VAL A 27 27.62 -9.30 1.16
N LYS A 28 28.32 -10.42 0.93
CA LYS A 28 29.45 -10.89 1.74
C LYS A 28 30.73 -10.15 1.41
N HIS A 29 30.99 -9.95 0.13
CA HIS A 29 32.28 -9.45 -0.34
C HIS A 29 32.12 -8.75 -1.69
N VAL A 30 32.78 -7.61 -1.86
CA VAL A 30 32.94 -6.88 -3.11
C VAL A 30 34.40 -6.97 -3.54
N LEU A 31 34.67 -7.49 -4.73
CA LEU A 31 35.98 -7.45 -5.35
C LEU A 31 36.05 -6.29 -6.34
N VAL A 32 37.19 -5.60 -6.42
CA VAL A 32 37.39 -4.49 -7.36
C VAL A 32 38.59 -4.77 -8.27
N ALA A 33 38.41 -4.68 -9.59
CA ALA A 33 39.44 -5.02 -10.58
C ALA A 33 39.82 -3.80 -11.45
N PRO A 34 41.05 -3.26 -11.34
CA PRO A 34 42.07 -3.56 -10.33
C PRO A 34 41.86 -2.83 -8.99
N GLY A 35 40.90 -1.89 -8.92
CA GLY A 35 40.70 -1.04 -7.75
C GLY A 35 41.84 -0.04 -7.52
N ASN A 36 41.85 0.57 -6.33
CA ASN A 36 42.84 1.55 -5.89
C ASN A 36 43.15 1.38 -4.39
N ALA A 37 43.94 2.29 -3.79
CA ALA A 37 44.30 2.17 -2.37
C ALA A 37 43.10 2.18 -1.43
N GLY A 38 42.02 2.90 -1.77
CA GLY A 38 40.82 2.99 -0.94
C GLY A 38 39.98 1.72 -0.94
N THR A 39 40.07 0.90 -1.99
CA THR A 39 39.36 -0.38 -2.10
C THR A 39 40.22 -1.58 -1.73
N ALA A 40 41.49 -1.37 -1.33
CA ALA A 40 42.45 -2.45 -1.12
C ALA A 40 42.21 -3.25 0.18
N CYS A 41 41.72 -2.63 1.24
CA CYS A 41 41.56 -3.27 2.55
C CYS A 41 40.44 -2.61 3.37
N LEU A 42 39.19 -2.90 3.01
CA LEU A 42 38.00 -2.59 3.83
C LEU A 42 37.31 -3.91 4.20
N GLU A 43 36.50 -3.91 5.26
CA GLU A 43 35.93 -5.14 5.86
C GLU A 43 35.31 -6.11 4.84
N LYS A 44 34.57 -5.60 3.86
CA LYS A 44 33.95 -6.38 2.78
C LYS A 44 34.53 -6.11 1.39
N ILE A 45 35.58 -5.30 1.25
CA ILE A 45 36.08 -4.84 -0.06
C ILE A 45 37.58 -5.14 -0.18
N SER A 46 37.96 -5.79 -1.27
CA SER A 46 39.37 -5.98 -1.63
C SER A 46 39.60 -5.89 -3.14
N ASN A 47 40.85 -5.66 -3.50
CA ASN A 47 41.26 -5.58 -4.90
C ASN A 47 41.63 -6.97 -5.45
N THR A 48 41.45 -7.14 -6.75
CA THR A 48 41.93 -8.32 -7.50
C THR A 48 42.73 -7.88 -8.72
N ALA A 49 43.78 -8.65 -9.06
CA ALA A 49 44.65 -8.39 -10.20
C ALA A 49 44.15 -9.01 -11.52
N ILE A 50 42.92 -9.53 -11.55
CA ILE A 50 42.34 -10.14 -12.76
C ILE A 50 42.35 -9.15 -13.93
N SER A 51 42.78 -9.62 -15.11
CA SER A 51 42.77 -8.82 -16.32
C SER A 51 41.33 -8.51 -16.73
N ILE A 52 41.02 -7.23 -16.87
CA ILE A 52 39.70 -6.76 -17.31
C ILE A 52 39.54 -6.77 -18.84
N ASN A 53 40.64 -6.98 -19.58
CA ASN A 53 40.65 -7.00 -21.04
C ASN A 53 40.59 -8.44 -21.61
N ASP A 54 40.88 -9.45 -20.79
CA ASP A 54 40.73 -10.86 -21.16
C ASP A 54 39.39 -11.38 -20.63
N HIS A 55 38.34 -11.23 -21.43
CA HIS A 55 36.99 -11.58 -21.01
C HIS A 55 36.80 -13.09 -20.76
N THR A 56 37.62 -13.95 -21.38
CA THR A 56 37.57 -15.39 -21.17
C THR A 56 38.11 -15.73 -19.78
N ALA A 57 39.30 -15.22 -19.45
CA ALA A 57 39.88 -15.39 -18.12
C ALA A 57 39.01 -14.74 -17.03
N LEU A 58 38.43 -13.58 -17.31
CA LEU A 58 37.52 -12.88 -16.39
C LEU A 58 36.24 -13.70 -16.12
N ALA A 59 35.63 -14.30 -17.16
CA ALA A 59 34.46 -15.15 -16.99
C ALA A 59 34.78 -16.39 -16.14
N GLN A 60 35.94 -17.01 -16.36
CA GLN A 60 36.37 -18.16 -15.57
C GLN A 60 36.62 -17.76 -14.11
N PHE A 61 37.32 -16.64 -13.88
CA PHE A 61 37.52 -16.09 -12.54
C PHE A 61 36.19 -15.84 -11.81
N CYS A 62 35.18 -15.30 -12.51
CA CYS A 62 33.86 -15.06 -11.92
C CYS A 62 33.19 -16.36 -11.47
N LYS A 63 33.33 -17.45 -12.23
CA LYS A 63 32.79 -18.78 -11.87
C LYS A 63 33.52 -19.37 -10.67
N ASP A 64 34.85 -19.29 -10.68
CA ASP A 64 35.70 -19.87 -9.63
C ASP A 64 35.46 -19.16 -8.28
N GLU A 65 35.38 -17.82 -8.29
CA GLU A 65 35.11 -17.01 -7.09
C GLU A 65 33.61 -16.92 -6.73
N LYS A 66 32.74 -17.56 -7.51
CA LYS A 66 31.27 -17.54 -7.35
C LYS A 66 30.70 -16.12 -7.27
N ILE A 67 31.11 -15.29 -8.23
CA ILE A 67 30.60 -13.93 -8.42
C ILE A 67 29.17 -14.01 -8.93
N GLU A 68 28.25 -13.37 -8.18
CA GLU A 68 26.83 -13.31 -8.49
C GLU A 68 26.58 -12.46 -9.74
N PHE A 69 27.18 -11.27 -9.79
CA PHE A 69 27.21 -10.41 -10.96
C PHE A 69 28.41 -9.46 -10.96
N VAL A 70 28.74 -8.99 -12.15
CA VAL A 70 29.79 -7.99 -12.41
C VAL A 70 29.15 -6.62 -12.64
N VAL A 71 29.71 -5.55 -12.08
CA VAL A 71 29.28 -4.15 -12.28
C VAL A 71 30.39 -3.40 -13.02
N VAL A 72 30.10 -2.88 -14.22
CA VAL A 72 31.09 -2.19 -15.03
C VAL A 72 31.04 -0.68 -14.77
N GLY A 73 32.13 -0.12 -14.24
CA GLY A 73 32.26 1.30 -13.96
C GLY A 73 32.62 2.15 -15.20
N PRO A 74 33.75 1.89 -15.88
CA PRO A 74 34.24 2.71 -16.98
C PRO A 74 33.66 2.32 -18.36
N GLU A 75 33.74 3.24 -19.30
CA GLU A 75 33.18 3.09 -20.64
C GLU A 75 33.97 2.15 -21.56
N ALA A 76 35.29 2.06 -21.40
CA ALA A 76 36.14 1.30 -22.32
C ALA A 76 35.81 -0.21 -22.35
N PRO A 77 35.62 -0.91 -21.21
CA PRO A 77 35.20 -2.31 -21.22
C PRO A 77 33.81 -2.52 -21.84
N LEU A 78 32.88 -1.58 -21.66
CA LEU A 78 31.54 -1.64 -22.26
C LEU A 78 31.62 -1.61 -23.80
N ALA A 79 32.38 -0.67 -24.35
CA ALA A 79 32.61 -0.56 -25.78
C ALA A 79 33.38 -1.77 -26.36
N ALA A 80 34.22 -2.42 -25.54
CA ALA A 80 34.92 -3.66 -25.89
C ALA A 80 34.03 -4.92 -25.82
N GLY A 81 32.78 -4.81 -25.39
CA GLY A 81 31.82 -5.93 -25.39
C GLY A 81 31.88 -6.83 -24.16
N ILE A 82 32.43 -6.36 -23.03
CA ILE A 82 32.54 -7.14 -21.78
C ILE A 82 31.20 -7.79 -21.37
N VAL A 83 30.10 -7.06 -21.46
CA VAL A 83 28.76 -7.52 -21.02
C VAL A 83 28.30 -8.71 -21.87
N GLY A 84 28.39 -8.58 -23.20
CA GLY A 84 28.01 -9.64 -24.13
C GLY A 84 28.87 -10.90 -23.97
N ASN A 85 30.18 -10.72 -23.78
CA ASN A 85 31.11 -11.84 -23.60
C ASN A 85 30.89 -12.58 -22.27
N LEU A 86 30.71 -11.86 -21.16
CA LEU A 86 30.43 -12.46 -19.85
C LEU A 86 29.08 -13.17 -19.83
N THR A 87 28.04 -12.53 -20.39
CA THR A 87 26.68 -13.10 -20.43
C THR A 87 26.64 -14.39 -21.25
N SER A 88 27.33 -14.42 -22.41
CA SER A 88 27.45 -15.63 -23.24
C SER A 88 28.21 -16.76 -22.53
N ALA A 89 29.08 -16.42 -21.58
CA ALA A 89 29.77 -17.39 -20.73
C ALA A 89 28.97 -17.80 -19.48
N GLY A 90 27.74 -17.31 -19.31
CA GLY A 90 26.87 -17.60 -18.16
C GLY A 90 27.18 -16.76 -16.92
N VAL A 91 27.88 -15.62 -17.06
CA VAL A 91 28.18 -14.69 -15.97
C VAL A 91 27.33 -13.43 -16.13
N ARG A 92 26.56 -13.07 -15.10
CA ARG A 92 25.69 -11.88 -15.12
C ARG A 92 26.53 -10.61 -15.06
N CYS A 93 26.20 -9.61 -15.87
CA CYS A 93 26.96 -8.37 -15.95
C CYS A 93 26.03 -7.15 -16.10
N PHE A 94 26.15 -6.20 -15.19
CA PHE A 94 25.43 -4.93 -15.19
C PHE A 94 26.21 -3.87 -15.99
N GLY A 95 25.60 -3.45 -17.08
CA GLY A 95 26.14 -2.57 -18.12
C GLY A 95 25.43 -2.81 -19.45
N PRO A 96 25.49 -1.87 -20.40
CA PRO A 96 24.99 -2.09 -21.76
C PRO A 96 25.87 -3.09 -22.54
N THR A 97 25.32 -3.73 -23.58
CA THR A 97 26.14 -4.41 -24.59
C THR A 97 26.95 -3.40 -25.42
N ALA A 98 27.92 -3.87 -26.22
CA ALA A 98 28.71 -2.98 -27.08
C ALA A 98 27.85 -2.20 -28.08
N GLU A 99 26.80 -2.84 -28.61
CA GLU A 99 25.82 -2.24 -29.52
C GLU A 99 25.05 -1.11 -28.81
N ALA A 100 24.55 -1.36 -27.60
CA ALA A 100 23.86 -0.37 -26.79
C ALA A 100 24.80 0.78 -26.35
N ALA A 101 26.07 0.45 -26.05
CA ALA A 101 27.10 1.41 -25.68
C ALA A 101 27.51 2.35 -26.84
N GLN A 102 27.04 2.12 -28.08
CA GLN A 102 27.25 3.06 -29.20
C GLN A 102 26.64 4.45 -28.94
N LEU A 103 25.63 4.55 -28.07
CA LEU A 103 25.11 5.84 -27.61
C LEU A 103 26.18 6.72 -26.96
N GLU A 104 27.20 6.12 -26.35
CA GLU A 104 28.35 6.81 -25.78
C GLU A 104 29.57 6.75 -26.71
N SER A 105 29.92 5.56 -27.20
CA SER A 105 31.17 5.30 -27.90
C SER A 105 31.23 5.88 -29.32
N SER A 106 30.07 6.20 -29.91
CA SER A 106 29.94 6.84 -31.22
C SER A 106 29.06 8.07 -31.16
N LYS A 107 29.68 9.26 -31.10
CA LYS A 107 28.94 10.53 -31.09
C LYS A 107 28.10 10.74 -32.35
N ARG A 108 28.52 10.17 -33.49
CA ARG A 108 27.73 10.18 -34.72
C ARG A 108 26.47 9.34 -34.55
N PHE A 109 26.60 8.10 -34.07
CA PHE A 109 25.46 7.20 -33.84
C PHE A 109 24.43 7.83 -32.90
N ALA A 110 24.88 8.37 -31.76
CA ALA A 110 24.00 9.01 -30.78
C ALA A 110 23.18 10.16 -31.39
N LYS A 111 23.78 10.93 -32.31
CA LYS A 111 23.14 12.08 -32.95
C LYS A 111 22.16 11.65 -34.06
N GLU A 112 22.54 10.70 -34.90
CA GLU A 112 21.62 10.10 -35.88
C GLU A 112 20.43 9.42 -35.17
N PHE A 113 20.68 8.78 -34.04
CA PHE A 113 19.66 8.22 -33.17
C PHE A 113 18.72 9.31 -32.65
N MET A 114 19.27 10.41 -32.12
CA MET A 114 18.45 11.54 -31.65
C MET A 114 17.56 12.13 -32.75
N ASP A 115 18.10 12.34 -33.95
CA ASP A 115 17.33 12.88 -35.08
C ASP A 115 16.21 11.92 -35.52
N ARG A 116 16.51 10.61 -35.61
CA ARG A 116 15.55 9.58 -36.02
C ARG A 116 14.33 9.52 -35.10
N HIS A 117 14.52 9.78 -33.81
CA HIS A 117 13.49 9.69 -32.78
C HIS A 117 12.97 11.06 -32.31
N GLY A 118 13.33 12.15 -33.00
CA GLY A 118 12.84 13.50 -32.66
C GLY A 118 13.29 14.00 -31.29
N ILE A 119 14.46 13.56 -30.81
CA ILE A 119 15.00 13.94 -29.50
C ILE A 119 15.65 15.33 -29.61
N PRO A 120 15.23 16.33 -28.81
CA PRO A 120 15.80 17.66 -28.86
C PRO A 120 17.30 17.65 -28.56
N THR A 121 18.10 18.16 -29.49
CA THR A 121 19.56 18.24 -29.37
C THR A 121 20.09 19.41 -30.18
N ALA A 122 21.36 19.77 -30.00
CA ALA A 122 22.03 20.82 -30.79
C ALA A 122 21.99 20.48 -32.30
N ARG A 123 21.78 21.48 -33.18
CA ARG A 123 21.97 21.28 -34.63
C ARG A 123 23.40 20.80 -34.91
N TRP A 124 23.57 19.87 -35.84
CA TRP A 124 24.85 19.20 -36.03
C TRP A 124 25.05 18.66 -37.44
N ARG A 125 26.30 18.40 -37.81
CA ARG A 125 26.70 17.60 -38.96
C ARG A 125 28.03 16.90 -38.69
N ALA A 126 28.23 15.69 -39.24
CA ALA A 126 29.48 14.95 -39.15
C ALA A 126 30.27 15.00 -40.45
N PHE A 127 31.60 14.98 -40.34
CA PHE A 127 32.54 15.15 -41.44
C PHE A 127 33.75 14.23 -41.30
N THR A 128 34.18 13.67 -42.43
CA THR A 128 35.43 12.91 -42.53
C THR A 128 36.56 13.72 -43.16
N LYS A 129 36.27 14.87 -43.78
CA LYS A 129 37.26 15.77 -44.37
C LYS A 129 37.27 17.16 -43.69
N PRO A 130 38.45 17.73 -43.38
CA PRO A 130 38.55 19.01 -42.70
C PRO A 130 38.05 20.19 -43.52
N GLU A 131 38.24 20.16 -44.85
CA GLU A 131 37.77 21.21 -45.77
C GLU A 131 36.24 21.34 -45.74
N GLU A 132 35.52 20.22 -45.79
CA GLU A 132 34.05 20.19 -45.74
C GLU A 132 33.52 20.65 -44.37
N ALA A 133 34.21 20.28 -43.28
CA ALA A 133 33.87 20.72 -41.93
C ALA A 133 34.06 22.23 -41.74
N CYS A 134 35.18 22.79 -42.20
CA CYS A 134 35.44 24.23 -42.16
C CYS A 134 34.42 25.00 -43.02
N SER A 135 34.10 24.50 -44.21
CA SER A 135 33.08 25.11 -45.07
C SER A 135 31.72 25.17 -44.37
N PHE A 136 31.31 24.09 -43.69
CA PHE A 136 30.06 24.07 -42.93
C PHE A 136 30.07 25.07 -41.77
N ILE A 137 31.17 25.15 -41.01
CA ILE A 137 31.31 26.11 -39.90
C ILE A 137 31.16 27.55 -40.40
N MET A 138 31.79 27.87 -41.53
CA MET A 138 31.75 29.22 -42.12
C MET A 138 30.41 29.58 -42.76
N SER A 139 29.68 28.59 -43.30
CA SER A 139 28.43 28.81 -44.04
C SER A 139 27.15 28.60 -43.22
N SER A 140 27.26 28.19 -41.95
CA SER A 140 26.09 27.93 -41.10
C SER A 140 25.40 29.22 -40.66
N ASP A 141 24.06 29.22 -40.61
CA ASP A 141 23.22 30.32 -40.11
C ASP A 141 23.12 30.35 -38.57
N PHE A 142 23.92 29.52 -37.89
CA PHE A 142 23.96 29.38 -36.43
C PHE A 142 25.41 29.19 -35.95
N PRO A 143 25.70 29.43 -34.66
CA PRO A 143 27.06 29.35 -34.14
C PRO A 143 27.54 27.89 -34.06
N ALA A 144 28.06 27.36 -35.17
CA ALA A 144 28.64 26.02 -35.28
C ALA A 144 30.05 25.95 -34.64
N LEU A 145 30.14 26.27 -33.34
CA LEU A 145 31.40 26.51 -32.64
C LEU A 145 31.85 25.35 -31.74
N VAL A 146 31.08 24.27 -31.66
CA VAL A 146 31.45 23.09 -30.85
C VAL A 146 31.94 21.98 -31.77
N VAL A 147 33.20 21.60 -31.64
CA VAL A 147 33.84 20.53 -32.41
C VAL A 147 34.06 19.32 -31.51
N LYS A 148 33.45 18.18 -31.84
CA LYS A 148 33.63 16.91 -31.10
C LYS A 148 34.22 15.83 -31.98
N ALA A 149 35.23 15.11 -31.47
CA ALA A 149 35.75 13.87 -32.06
C ALA A 149 34.71 12.74 -31.89
N SER A 150 34.53 11.87 -32.90
CA SER A 150 33.46 10.85 -32.83
C SER A 150 33.73 9.68 -31.87
N GLY A 151 34.99 9.34 -31.59
CA GLY A 151 35.38 8.21 -30.74
C GLY A 151 35.60 8.56 -29.26
N LEU A 152 35.94 7.52 -28.47
CA LEU A 152 36.29 7.64 -27.05
C LEU A 152 37.57 8.45 -26.87
N ALA A 153 37.46 9.63 -26.25
CA ALA A 153 38.57 10.56 -26.05
C ALA A 153 38.74 10.98 -24.58
N ALA A 154 38.17 10.22 -23.64
CA ALA A 154 38.24 10.47 -22.18
C ALA A 154 37.99 11.93 -21.78
N GLY A 155 36.95 12.55 -22.38
CA GLY A 155 36.59 13.95 -22.14
C GLY A 155 37.47 15.02 -22.82
N LYS A 156 38.58 14.64 -23.46
CA LYS A 156 39.52 15.55 -24.15
C LYS A 156 39.18 15.80 -25.63
N GLY A 157 38.20 15.10 -26.17
CA GLY A 157 37.79 15.20 -27.59
C GLY A 157 36.65 16.19 -27.86
N VAL A 158 36.52 17.25 -27.07
CA VAL A 158 35.48 18.29 -27.21
C VAL A 158 36.13 19.65 -27.08
N ILE A 159 36.07 20.46 -28.13
CA ILE A 159 36.53 21.85 -28.15
C ILE A 159 35.32 22.76 -28.34
N VAL A 160 35.17 23.73 -27.43
CA VAL A 160 34.16 24.79 -27.50
C VAL A 160 34.89 26.06 -27.91
N ALA A 161 34.84 26.39 -29.20
CA ALA A 161 35.51 27.55 -29.77
C ALA A 161 34.74 28.84 -29.48
N LYS A 162 35.46 29.96 -29.43
CA LYS A 162 34.90 31.31 -29.27
C LYS A 162 34.67 32.02 -30.60
N SER A 163 35.28 31.53 -31.69
CA SER A 163 35.12 32.08 -33.03
C SER A 163 35.15 31.00 -34.09
N THR A 164 34.68 31.34 -35.30
CA THR A 164 34.69 30.41 -36.45
C THR A 164 36.12 29.98 -36.83
N GLU A 165 37.10 30.86 -36.70
CA GLU A 165 38.52 30.58 -36.95
C GLU A 165 39.11 29.61 -35.93
N GLU A 166 38.73 29.75 -34.64
CA GLU A 166 39.13 28.80 -33.60
C GLU A 166 38.45 27.44 -33.81
N ALA A 167 37.19 27.40 -34.24
CA ALA A 167 36.50 26.16 -34.58
C ALA A 167 37.14 25.45 -35.79
N CYS A 168 37.55 26.19 -36.82
CA CYS A 168 38.28 25.64 -37.96
C CYS A 168 39.66 25.10 -37.57
N ARG A 169 40.39 25.78 -36.66
CA ARG A 169 41.64 25.26 -36.10
C ARG A 169 41.42 23.98 -35.30
N ALA A 170 40.38 23.94 -34.47
CA ALA A 170 40.00 22.75 -33.71
C ALA A 170 39.67 21.55 -34.63
N VAL A 171 39.04 21.79 -35.77
CA VAL A 171 38.82 20.77 -36.81
C VAL A 171 40.16 20.22 -37.32
N GLN A 172 41.11 21.09 -37.65
CA GLN A 172 42.44 20.67 -38.13
C GLN A 172 43.20 19.86 -37.08
N GLU A 173 43.16 20.27 -35.82
CA GLU A 173 43.81 19.55 -34.70
C GLU A 173 43.17 18.18 -34.44
N ILE A 174 41.84 18.09 -34.44
CA ILE A 174 41.12 16.84 -34.17
C ILE A 174 41.23 15.85 -35.35
N MET A 175 41.21 16.35 -36.59
CA MET A 175 41.19 15.49 -37.79
C MET A 175 42.54 14.90 -38.17
N GLN A 176 43.65 15.33 -37.53
CA GLN A 176 44.89 14.55 -37.54
C GLN A 176 44.72 13.17 -36.87
N VAL A 177 43.63 12.97 -36.09
CA VAL A 177 43.34 11.77 -35.30
C VAL A 177 41.98 11.13 -35.64
N GLY A 178 41.21 11.66 -36.60
CA GLY A 178 39.95 11.09 -37.12
C GLY A 178 38.71 12.02 -37.17
N CYS A 179 37.57 11.47 -37.63
CA CYS A 179 36.28 12.13 -37.95
C CYS A 179 35.80 13.19 -36.93
N SER A 180 35.36 14.36 -37.41
CA SER A 180 34.91 15.52 -36.61
C SER A 180 33.45 15.90 -36.88
N SER A 181 32.79 16.55 -35.92
CA SER A 181 31.42 17.05 -36.08
C SER A 181 31.34 18.52 -35.67
N GLY A 182 30.77 19.35 -36.54
CA GLY A 182 30.43 20.74 -36.24
C GLY A 182 29.05 20.80 -35.61
N LYS A 183 28.92 21.46 -34.45
CA LYS A 183 27.68 21.52 -33.67
C LYS A 183 27.37 22.94 -33.22
N GLU A 184 26.08 23.23 -33.12
CA GLU A 184 25.55 24.45 -32.52
C GLU A 184 26.03 24.59 -31.07
N LEU A 185 26.50 25.78 -30.72
CA LEU A 185 26.78 26.18 -29.36
C LEU A 185 25.45 26.44 -28.64
N LEU A 186 25.13 25.60 -27.66
CA LEU A 186 23.97 25.80 -26.81
C LEU A 186 24.36 26.61 -25.57
N GLU A 187 23.51 27.58 -25.22
CA GLU A 187 23.64 28.38 -24.00
C GLU A 187 22.57 27.97 -23.00
N GLY A 188 22.96 27.82 -21.74
CA GLY A 188 22.06 27.38 -20.68
C GLY A 188 22.77 26.85 -19.46
N GLU A 189 22.01 26.18 -18.62
CA GLU A 189 22.52 25.44 -17.47
C GLU A 189 22.67 23.96 -17.82
N GLU A 190 23.87 23.40 -17.60
CA GLU A 190 24.13 21.97 -17.80
C GLU A 190 23.66 21.20 -16.56
N VAL A 191 22.95 20.10 -16.77
CA VAL A 191 22.44 19.19 -15.74
C VAL A 191 22.61 17.76 -16.21
N SER A 192 23.01 16.89 -15.28
CA SER A 192 23.18 15.47 -15.50
C SER A 192 21.96 14.72 -14.99
N CYS A 193 21.24 14.07 -15.91
CA CYS A 193 20.07 13.26 -15.57
C CYS A 193 20.38 11.78 -15.78
N LEU A 194 20.30 10.99 -14.72
CA LEU A 194 20.60 9.55 -14.75
C LEU A 194 19.35 8.73 -14.43
N CYS A 195 19.33 7.48 -14.85
CA CYS A 195 18.32 6.50 -14.44
C CYS A 195 18.88 5.08 -14.44
N PHE A 196 18.34 4.23 -13.55
CA PHE A 196 18.43 2.78 -13.73
C PHE A 196 17.41 2.35 -14.79
N THR A 197 17.78 1.37 -15.62
CA THR A 197 16.85 0.74 -16.56
C THR A 197 17.18 -0.74 -16.76
N ASP A 198 16.13 -1.55 -16.86
CA ASP A 198 16.16 -2.98 -17.19
C ASP A 198 15.75 -3.23 -18.66
N GLY A 199 15.77 -2.17 -19.49
CA GLY A 199 15.32 -2.18 -20.87
C GLY A 199 13.82 -1.97 -21.05
N ARG A 200 13.02 -1.89 -19.97
CA ARG A 200 11.57 -1.62 -20.02
C ARG A 200 11.14 -0.56 -19.03
N THR A 201 11.62 -0.70 -17.80
CA THR A 201 11.39 0.18 -16.66
C THR A 201 12.46 1.27 -16.64
N VAL A 202 12.05 2.47 -16.25
CA VAL A 202 12.94 3.62 -16.07
C VAL A 202 12.77 4.14 -14.66
N ALA A 203 13.85 4.09 -13.87
CA ALA A 203 13.87 4.63 -12.53
C ALA A 203 14.86 5.81 -12.46
N PRO A 204 14.36 7.06 -12.59
CA PRO A 204 15.22 8.24 -12.59
C PRO A 204 15.92 8.46 -11.24
N MET A 205 17.13 8.98 -11.30
CA MET A 205 17.91 9.44 -10.17
C MET A 205 17.73 10.96 -9.98
N PRO A 206 18.01 11.51 -8.79
CA PRO A 206 18.13 12.95 -8.60
C PRO A 206 19.14 13.55 -9.60
N PRO A 207 18.81 14.66 -10.26
CA PRO A 207 19.71 15.31 -11.19
C PRO A 207 20.96 15.84 -10.46
N ALA A 208 22.11 15.63 -11.07
CA ALA A 208 23.39 16.10 -10.59
C ALA A 208 23.90 17.27 -11.47
N GLN A 209 24.88 17.99 -10.95
CA GLN A 209 25.62 19.00 -11.69
C GLN A 209 27.11 18.82 -11.43
N ASP A 210 27.91 18.76 -12.48
CA ASP A 210 29.37 18.67 -12.38
C ASP A 210 30.04 20.02 -12.66
N HIS A 211 31.29 20.13 -12.22
CA HIS A 211 32.13 21.30 -12.45
C HIS A 211 33.37 20.89 -13.24
N LYS A 212 33.32 21.00 -14.57
CA LYS A 212 34.40 20.54 -15.46
C LYS A 212 35.66 21.42 -15.46
N ARG A 213 35.54 22.70 -15.11
CA ARG A 213 36.65 23.66 -15.16
C ARG A 213 37.59 23.54 -13.95
N LEU A 214 38.89 23.63 -14.21
CA LEU A 214 39.95 23.45 -13.21
C LEU A 214 39.94 24.49 -12.09
N LEU A 215 39.76 25.76 -12.45
CA LEU A 215 39.90 26.89 -11.53
C LEU A 215 38.53 27.38 -11.05
N GLU A 216 38.53 28.06 -9.91
CA GLU A 216 37.36 28.72 -9.34
C GLU A 216 36.77 29.75 -10.31
N GLY A 217 35.46 29.99 -10.24
CA GLY A 217 34.73 30.83 -11.19
C GLY A 217 34.57 30.21 -12.58
N ASP A 218 34.71 28.89 -12.68
CA ASP A 218 34.66 28.12 -13.93
C ASP A 218 35.72 28.56 -14.98
N HIS A 219 36.92 28.91 -14.50
CA HIS A 219 38.07 29.28 -15.33
C HIS A 219 39.04 28.12 -15.60
N GLY A 220 40.00 28.33 -16.50
CA GLY A 220 41.03 27.34 -16.84
C GLY A 220 40.56 26.24 -17.80
N PRO A 221 41.40 25.22 -18.05
CA PRO A 221 41.06 24.14 -18.99
C PRO A 221 39.91 23.26 -18.48
N ASN A 222 39.25 22.57 -19.41
CA ASN A 222 38.33 21.49 -19.07
C ASN A 222 39.11 20.30 -18.48
N THR A 223 38.48 19.64 -17.52
CA THR A 223 38.98 18.46 -16.81
C THR A 223 37.96 17.33 -16.90
N GLY A 224 38.23 16.21 -16.23
CA GLY A 224 37.25 15.15 -16.02
C GLY A 224 36.22 15.45 -14.93
N GLY A 225 36.18 16.67 -14.39
CA GLY A 225 35.32 17.10 -13.27
C GLY A 225 36.13 17.37 -12.00
N MET A 226 35.98 18.57 -11.43
CA MET A 226 36.61 19.01 -10.17
C MET A 226 35.68 18.91 -8.97
N GLY A 227 34.42 18.53 -9.18
CA GLY A 227 33.42 18.35 -8.15
C GLY A 227 32.04 18.17 -8.77
N ALA A 228 31.09 17.73 -7.96
CA ALA A 228 29.70 17.58 -8.35
C ALA A 228 28.77 17.88 -7.17
N ILE A 229 27.51 18.19 -7.49
CA ILE A 229 26.43 18.40 -6.52
C ILE A 229 25.18 17.62 -6.92
N VAL A 230 24.37 17.27 -5.93
CA VAL A 230 22.94 16.94 -6.11
C VAL A 230 22.16 17.88 -5.21
N GLN A 231 21.28 18.68 -5.81
CA GLN A 231 20.40 19.62 -5.10
C GLN A 231 18.94 19.15 -5.07
N HIS A 232 18.15 19.70 -4.17
CA HIS A 232 16.75 19.31 -4.02
C HIS A 232 15.90 19.65 -5.27
N LEU A 233 15.08 18.68 -5.73
CA LEU A 233 14.27 18.78 -6.95
C LEU A 233 13.38 20.04 -7.01
N ARG A 234 12.87 20.50 -5.87
CA ARG A 234 12.03 21.72 -5.73
C ARG A 234 12.66 23.00 -6.30
N TYR A 235 13.98 23.03 -6.45
CA TYR A 235 14.69 24.23 -6.89
C TYR A 235 14.94 24.24 -8.39
N PHE A 236 14.80 23.11 -9.08
CA PHE A 236 14.87 23.11 -10.53
C PHE A 236 13.58 23.66 -11.15
N PRO A 237 13.65 24.42 -12.27
CA PRO A 237 12.47 24.91 -12.96
C PRO A 237 11.51 23.77 -13.34
N GLU A 238 10.22 24.06 -13.41
CA GLU A 238 9.17 23.10 -13.85
C GLU A 238 9.48 22.48 -15.23
N ALA A 239 10.29 23.16 -16.04
CA ALA A 239 10.86 22.68 -17.30
C ALA A 239 11.83 21.47 -17.14
N LEU A 240 12.59 21.36 -16.04
CA LEU A 240 13.48 20.20 -15.81
C LEU A 240 12.66 18.93 -15.49
N LEU A 241 11.54 19.07 -14.79
CA LEU A 241 10.61 17.96 -14.54
C LEU A 241 10.00 17.44 -15.86
N LYS A 242 9.79 18.33 -16.85
CA LYS A 242 9.41 17.92 -18.22
C LYS A 242 10.54 17.20 -18.96
N SER A 243 11.82 17.49 -18.72
CA SER A 243 12.92 16.69 -19.30
C SER A 243 13.04 15.28 -18.71
N LEU A 244 12.63 15.03 -17.46
CA LEU A 244 12.51 13.66 -16.95
C LEU A 244 11.43 12.88 -17.73
N VAL A 245 10.39 13.55 -18.21
CA VAL A 245 9.40 12.97 -19.14
C VAL A 245 10.02 12.70 -20.51
N ILE A 246 10.93 13.55 -21.01
CA ILE A 246 11.68 13.29 -22.25
C ILE A 246 12.56 12.04 -22.11
N ILE A 247 13.26 11.85 -20.99
CA ILE A 247 14.04 10.62 -20.72
C ILE A 247 13.12 9.38 -20.66
N LYS A 248 11.94 9.52 -20.05
CA LYS A 248 10.94 8.45 -19.98
C LYS A 248 10.34 8.10 -21.34
N PHE A 249 10.16 9.10 -22.22
CA PHE A 249 9.74 8.92 -23.62
C PHE A 249 10.86 8.29 -24.46
N PHE A 250 12.12 8.70 -24.24
CA PHE A 250 13.34 8.22 -24.88
C PHE A 250 13.57 6.71 -24.64
N LEU A 251 13.34 6.21 -23.43
CA LEU A 251 13.58 4.80 -23.09
C LEU A 251 12.44 3.86 -23.52
N LYS A 252 11.25 4.39 -23.78
CA LYS A 252 10.10 3.58 -24.26
C LYS A 252 10.28 3.13 -25.71
N GLU A 253 11.08 3.86 -26.50
CA GLU A 253 11.40 3.54 -27.91
C GLU A 253 12.70 2.75 -28.06
N LEU A 254 13.55 2.70 -27.03
CA LEU A 254 14.68 1.77 -26.92
C LEU A 254 14.19 0.40 -26.41
N LEU A 255 13.36 -0.28 -27.20
CA LEU A 255 12.87 -1.63 -26.89
C LEU A 255 13.59 -2.69 -27.75
N ASP A 256 14.65 -3.27 -27.19
CA ASP A 256 15.15 -4.65 -27.41
C ASP A 256 16.24 -4.95 -26.35
N PRO A 257 16.54 -6.21 -25.97
CA PRO A 257 16.91 -6.60 -24.59
C PRO A 257 18.37 -6.31 -24.15
N TYR A 258 18.91 -5.14 -24.50
CA TYR A 258 20.35 -4.84 -24.42
C TYR A 258 20.74 -3.75 -23.40
N PHE A 259 19.79 -3.17 -22.66
CA PHE A 259 20.01 -2.07 -21.71
C PHE A 259 19.73 -2.47 -20.26
N PHE A 260 20.68 -3.17 -19.63
CA PHE A 260 20.67 -3.44 -18.18
C PHE A 260 21.72 -2.56 -17.50
N CYS A 261 21.45 -1.26 -17.38
CA CYS A 261 22.50 -0.32 -17.00
C CYS A 261 21.99 0.94 -16.30
N VAL A 262 22.95 1.81 -16.00
CA VAL A 262 22.69 3.22 -15.76
C VAL A 262 22.79 3.96 -17.08
N LEU A 263 21.73 4.65 -17.45
CA LEU A 263 21.79 5.62 -18.53
C LEU A 263 22.00 7.01 -17.94
N TYR A 264 22.91 7.75 -18.55
CA TYR A 264 23.21 9.13 -18.25
C TYR A 264 22.90 9.98 -19.48
N ALA A 265 22.22 11.11 -19.28
CA ALA A 265 22.01 12.13 -20.27
C ALA A 265 22.53 13.47 -19.74
N GLY A 266 23.51 14.05 -20.43
CA GLY A 266 23.93 15.44 -20.20
C GLY A 266 22.94 16.36 -20.91
N ILE A 267 22.23 17.21 -20.17
CA ILE A 267 21.18 18.08 -20.69
C ILE A 267 21.58 19.54 -20.52
N MET A 268 21.40 20.34 -21.56
CA MET A 268 21.45 21.80 -21.50
C MET A 268 20.03 22.36 -21.38
N LEU A 269 19.78 23.16 -20.34
CA LEU A 269 18.53 23.89 -20.17
C LEU A 269 18.61 25.21 -20.94
N THR A 270 18.13 25.18 -22.19
CA THR A 270 18.12 26.36 -23.08
C THR A 270 16.81 27.13 -22.95
N LYS A 271 16.75 28.35 -23.51
CA LYS A 271 15.51 29.14 -23.59
C LYS A 271 14.38 28.42 -24.36
N ASP A 272 14.74 27.54 -25.29
CA ASP A 272 13.80 26.73 -26.08
C ASP A 272 13.42 25.40 -25.40
N GLY A 273 13.89 25.19 -24.17
CA GLY A 273 13.69 23.95 -23.42
C GLY A 273 14.96 23.07 -23.32
N PRO A 274 14.83 21.87 -22.72
CA PRO A 274 15.94 20.96 -22.50
C PRO A 274 16.43 20.34 -23.82
N LYS A 275 17.75 20.36 -24.04
CA LYS A 275 18.41 19.74 -25.21
C LYS A 275 19.52 18.79 -24.75
N VAL A 276 19.57 17.59 -25.32
CA VAL A 276 20.59 16.59 -24.99
C VAL A 276 21.94 16.99 -25.62
N LEU A 277 22.99 17.03 -24.80
CA LEU A 277 24.38 17.27 -25.19
C LEU A 277 25.08 15.97 -25.61
N GLU A 278 24.90 14.92 -24.81
CA GLU A 278 25.49 13.59 -24.98
C GLU A 278 24.83 12.56 -24.06
N PHE A 279 24.99 11.28 -24.41
CA PHE A 279 24.66 10.15 -23.56
C PHE A 279 25.94 9.50 -23.04
N ASN A 280 25.85 8.95 -21.83
CA ASN A 280 26.80 7.99 -21.32
C ASN A 280 26.03 6.77 -20.80
N CYS A 281 26.63 5.59 -20.79
CA CYS A 281 25.95 4.34 -20.41
C CYS A 281 26.46 3.74 -19.09
N ARG A 282 26.90 4.61 -18.20
CA ARG A 282 27.48 4.35 -16.88
C ARG A 282 27.40 5.61 -16.02
N PHE A 283 27.58 5.48 -14.71
CA PHE A 283 27.66 6.64 -13.82
C PHE A 283 28.78 7.60 -14.25
N GLY A 284 28.56 8.91 -14.09
CA GLY A 284 29.63 9.91 -14.21
C GLY A 284 30.60 9.87 -13.02
N ASP A 285 31.78 10.45 -13.20
CA ASP A 285 32.78 10.64 -12.15
C ASP A 285 33.21 12.12 -12.21
N PRO A 286 32.87 12.98 -11.24
CA PRO A 286 32.59 12.63 -9.84
C PRO A 286 31.10 12.57 -9.42
N GLU A 287 30.14 12.42 -10.34
CA GLU A 287 28.71 12.46 -9.98
C GLU A 287 28.22 11.24 -9.19
N CYS A 288 28.80 10.06 -9.45
CA CYS A 288 28.52 8.84 -8.67
C CYS A 288 28.67 9.10 -7.16
N GLN A 289 29.71 9.85 -6.80
CA GLN A 289 30.11 10.21 -5.45
C GLN A 289 29.09 11.12 -4.75
N VAL A 290 28.14 11.75 -5.45
CA VAL A 290 27.06 12.53 -4.83
C VAL A 290 25.69 11.89 -4.97
N ILE A 291 25.48 11.04 -5.99
CA ILE A 291 24.20 10.37 -6.22
C ILE A 291 24.03 9.17 -5.27
N LEU A 292 24.98 8.24 -5.25
CA LEU A 292 24.83 6.99 -4.48
C LEU A 292 24.77 7.20 -2.96
N PRO A 293 25.44 8.19 -2.35
CA PRO A 293 25.25 8.46 -0.92
C PRO A 293 23.84 8.92 -0.55
N LEU A 294 23.05 9.42 -1.51
CA LEU A 294 21.64 9.76 -1.32
C LEU A 294 20.69 8.58 -1.55
N LEU A 295 21.16 7.45 -2.07
CA LEU A 295 20.33 6.27 -2.29
C LEU A 295 20.02 5.58 -0.95
N LYS A 296 18.75 5.56 -0.56
CA LYS A 296 18.26 4.87 0.65
C LYS A 296 18.05 3.37 0.40
N SER A 297 17.59 3.00 -0.80
CA SER A 297 17.44 1.58 -1.18
C SER A 297 18.78 0.83 -1.20
N ASP A 298 18.69 -0.49 -1.07
CA ASP A 298 19.84 -1.37 -1.25
C ASP A 298 20.25 -1.42 -2.74
N LEU A 299 21.46 -0.96 -3.05
CA LEU A 299 21.98 -0.94 -4.42
C LEU A 299 22.11 -2.36 -5.00
N TYR A 300 22.39 -3.36 -4.16
CA TYR A 300 22.46 -4.76 -4.60
C TYR A 300 21.10 -5.23 -5.14
N GLU A 301 20.01 -4.95 -4.42
CA GLU A 301 18.66 -5.34 -4.83
C GLU A 301 18.20 -4.60 -6.09
N VAL A 302 18.54 -3.31 -6.21
CA VAL A 302 18.24 -2.52 -7.41
C VAL A 302 18.97 -3.09 -8.63
N ILE A 303 20.26 -3.41 -8.51
CA ILE A 303 21.04 -3.99 -9.62
C ILE A 303 20.55 -5.41 -9.95
N GLN A 304 20.28 -6.24 -8.94
CA GLN A 304 19.80 -7.61 -9.13
C GLN A 304 18.46 -7.62 -9.86
N SER A 305 17.47 -6.86 -9.36
CA SER A 305 16.16 -6.75 -10.00
C SER A 305 16.26 -6.14 -11.41
N THR A 306 17.19 -5.22 -11.64
CA THR A 306 17.47 -4.70 -12.99
C THR A 306 17.90 -5.85 -13.90
N LEU A 307 18.91 -6.62 -13.50
CA LEU A 307 19.41 -7.77 -14.27
C LEU A 307 18.35 -8.87 -14.47
N ASP A 308 17.34 -8.95 -13.60
CA ASP A 308 16.22 -9.89 -13.70
C ASP A 308 15.06 -9.37 -14.58
N GLY A 309 15.13 -8.13 -15.07
CA GLY A 309 14.02 -7.51 -15.83
C GLY A 309 12.82 -7.12 -14.96
N LEU A 310 13.05 -6.93 -13.66
CA LEU A 310 12.04 -6.69 -12.62
C LEU A 310 12.31 -5.39 -11.84
N LEU A 311 12.92 -4.36 -12.46
CA LEU A 311 13.25 -3.11 -11.76
C LEU A 311 11.98 -2.44 -11.15
N CYS A 312 10.81 -2.67 -11.73
CA CYS A 312 9.54 -2.15 -11.21
C CYS A 312 9.18 -2.69 -9.82
N THR A 313 9.73 -3.84 -9.40
CA THR A 313 9.49 -4.42 -8.07
C THR A 313 10.46 -3.89 -7.01
N SER A 314 11.56 -3.23 -7.41
CA SER A 314 12.56 -2.66 -6.51
C SER A 314 12.98 -1.26 -6.98
N LEU A 315 12.01 -0.34 -7.01
CA LEU A 315 12.27 1.04 -7.39
C LEU A 315 13.17 1.74 -6.35
N PRO A 316 14.19 2.50 -6.78
CA PRO A 316 15.10 3.20 -5.89
C PRO A 316 14.38 4.31 -5.11
N VAL A 317 14.62 4.33 -3.81
CA VAL A 317 14.17 5.36 -2.88
C VAL A 317 15.37 6.22 -2.49
N TRP A 318 15.20 7.53 -2.49
CA TRP A 318 16.25 8.51 -2.24
C TRP A 318 16.01 9.25 -0.92
N LEU A 319 17.09 9.76 -0.29
CA LEU A 319 16.99 10.61 0.89
C LEU A 319 16.38 11.97 0.52
N GLU A 320 15.19 12.25 1.05
CA GLU A 320 14.53 13.55 0.90
C GLU A 320 15.16 14.61 1.79
N ASN A 321 15.07 15.89 1.40
CA ASN A 321 15.59 17.03 2.18
C ASN A 321 17.08 16.94 2.55
N ARG A 322 17.86 16.26 1.71
CA ARG A 322 19.32 16.18 1.79
C ARG A 322 19.94 16.56 0.45
N THR A 323 21.13 17.12 0.53
CA THR A 323 21.97 17.54 -0.57
C THR A 323 23.32 16.88 -0.39
N ALA A 324 23.94 16.46 -1.48
CA ALA A 324 25.30 15.95 -1.48
C ALA A 324 26.20 16.85 -2.33
N ILE A 325 27.40 17.13 -1.83
CA ILE A 325 28.47 17.79 -2.58
C ILE A 325 29.73 16.95 -2.48
N THR A 326 30.47 16.89 -3.58
CA THR A 326 31.78 16.27 -3.60
C THR A 326 32.79 17.21 -4.25
N VAL A 327 33.98 17.28 -3.66
CA VAL A 327 35.09 18.10 -4.16
C VAL A 327 36.28 17.22 -4.47
N VAL A 328 36.81 17.33 -5.69
CA VAL A 328 37.97 16.56 -6.14
C VAL A 328 39.25 17.25 -5.69
N MET A 329 40.16 16.48 -5.10
CA MET A 329 41.57 16.85 -4.95
C MET A 329 42.37 16.23 -6.09
N ALA A 330 43.11 17.06 -6.81
CA ALA A 330 43.93 16.67 -7.96
C ALA A 330 45.41 16.97 -7.71
N SER A 331 46.28 16.27 -8.45
CA SER A 331 47.73 16.49 -8.45
C SER A 331 48.10 17.77 -9.18
N LYS A 332 49.17 18.45 -8.71
CA LYS A 332 49.74 19.63 -9.37
C LYS A 332 50.04 19.33 -10.84
N GLY A 333 49.58 20.21 -11.73
CA GLY A 333 49.77 20.12 -13.18
C GLY A 333 48.63 19.47 -13.96
N TYR A 334 47.68 18.82 -13.28
CA TYR A 334 46.43 18.36 -13.90
C TYR A 334 45.66 19.54 -14.55
N PRO A 335 45.10 19.41 -15.77
CA PRO A 335 44.92 18.20 -16.61
C PRO A 335 46.07 17.84 -17.56
N GLY A 336 47.19 18.58 -17.50
CA GLY A 336 48.44 18.30 -18.22
C GLY A 336 49.29 17.24 -17.51
N ASP A 337 50.62 17.40 -17.55
CA ASP A 337 51.54 16.51 -16.83
C ASP A 337 51.45 16.75 -15.32
N TYR A 338 51.42 15.67 -14.53
CA TYR A 338 51.23 15.73 -13.08
C TYR A 338 52.15 14.75 -12.33
N THR A 339 52.41 15.06 -11.07
CA THR A 339 53.25 14.24 -10.20
C THR A 339 52.50 13.00 -9.67
N LYS A 340 53.23 11.88 -9.55
CA LYS A 340 52.77 10.61 -8.96
C LYS A 340 53.71 10.21 -7.82
N GLY A 341 53.25 9.34 -6.94
CA GLY A 341 54.03 8.78 -5.83
C GLY A 341 54.16 9.71 -4.63
N VAL A 342 53.34 10.76 -4.54
CA VAL A 342 53.33 11.70 -3.40
C VAL A 342 52.50 11.11 -2.28
N GLU A 343 53.05 11.07 -1.06
CA GLU A 343 52.35 10.56 0.13
C GLU A 343 51.13 11.41 0.50
N ILE A 344 50.04 10.73 0.85
CA ILE A 344 48.77 11.34 1.26
C ILE A 344 48.49 10.99 2.73
N THR A 345 48.21 12.01 3.54
CA THR A 345 47.84 11.87 4.96
C THR A 345 46.51 12.58 5.25
N GLY A 346 45.93 12.38 6.43
CA GLY A 346 44.72 13.08 6.88
C GLY A 346 43.38 12.33 6.71
N PHE A 347 43.40 11.06 6.30
CA PHE A 347 42.18 10.27 6.11
C PHE A 347 41.38 10.03 7.41
N PRO A 348 42.00 9.63 8.55
CA PRO A 348 41.27 9.44 9.80
C PRO A 348 40.56 10.70 10.29
N GLU A 349 41.19 11.86 10.12
CA GLU A 349 40.67 13.16 10.51
C GLU A 349 39.45 13.56 9.65
N ALA A 350 39.52 13.33 8.34
CA ALA A 350 38.37 13.54 7.45
C ALA A 350 37.20 12.58 7.78
N GLN A 351 37.49 11.32 8.09
CA GLN A 351 36.47 10.34 8.48
C GLN A 351 35.83 10.68 9.83
N ALA A 352 36.60 11.19 10.80
CA ALA A 352 36.09 11.64 12.10
C ALA A 352 35.11 12.81 12.00
N LEU A 353 35.16 13.59 10.92
CA LEU A 353 34.18 14.64 10.59
C LEU A 353 32.88 14.10 9.96
N GLY A 354 32.76 12.79 9.79
CA GLY A 354 31.61 12.15 9.14
C GLY A 354 31.51 12.47 7.64
N LEU A 355 32.68 12.56 6.98
CA LEU A 355 32.79 12.78 5.54
C LEU A 355 33.22 11.49 4.84
N GLU A 356 32.70 11.27 3.63
CA GLU A 356 33.09 10.13 2.80
C GLU A 356 34.26 10.54 1.90
N VAL A 357 35.34 9.75 1.91
CA VAL A 357 36.53 10.00 1.10
C VAL A 357 36.66 8.90 0.04
N PHE A 358 36.29 9.20 -1.20
CA PHE A 358 36.40 8.25 -2.29
C PHE A 358 37.70 8.45 -3.05
N HIS A 359 38.55 7.42 -2.98
CA HIS A 359 39.82 7.37 -3.68
C HIS A 359 39.62 7.18 -5.18
N ALA A 360 40.36 7.94 -5.99
CA ALA A 360 40.47 7.77 -7.43
C ALA A 360 41.90 7.33 -7.77
N GLY A 361 42.76 8.23 -8.24
CA GLY A 361 44.16 7.95 -8.53
C GLY A 361 45.04 7.81 -7.29
N THR A 362 44.89 6.72 -6.53
CA THR A 362 45.76 6.38 -5.39
C THR A 362 46.24 4.93 -5.46
N VAL A 363 47.42 4.65 -4.89
CA VAL A 363 47.97 3.29 -4.78
C VAL A 363 48.66 3.12 -3.43
N LEU A 364 48.70 1.89 -2.91
CA LEU A 364 49.49 1.54 -1.74
C LEU A 364 50.95 1.29 -2.17
N LYS A 365 51.89 2.00 -1.54
CA LYS A 365 53.33 1.80 -1.72
C LYS A 365 54.01 1.87 -0.36
N ASP A 366 54.76 0.83 0.00
CA ASP A 366 55.50 0.76 1.27
C ASP A 366 54.63 1.04 2.52
N GLY A 367 53.40 0.52 2.53
CA GLY A 367 52.43 0.72 3.62
C GLY A 367 51.75 2.10 3.65
N LYS A 368 52.06 2.98 2.70
CA LYS A 368 51.54 4.35 2.60
C LYS A 368 50.63 4.49 1.39
N VAL A 369 49.62 5.37 1.50
CA VAL A 369 48.80 5.76 0.35
C VAL A 369 49.51 6.88 -0.39
N VAL A 370 49.73 6.70 -1.69
CA VAL A 370 50.38 7.70 -2.56
C VAL A 370 49.55 8.04 -3.79
N THR A 371 49.76 9.23 -4.37
CA THR A 371 49.10 9.67 -5.61
C THR A 371 49.49 8.77 -6.79
N ASN A 372 48.54 8.46 -7.67
CA ASN A 372 48.74 7.64 -8.88
C ASN A 372 47.89 8.07 -10.08
N GLY A 373 47.29 9.25 -10.03
CA GLY A 373 46.48 9.79 -11.12
C GLY A 373 46.31 11.30 -11.02
N GLY A 374 45.76 11.91 -12.08
CA GLY A 374 45.53 13.35 -12.12
C GLY A 374 44.49 13.79 -11.10
N ARG A 375 43.31 13.12 -11.08
CA ARG A 375 42.35 13.21 -9.99
C ARG A 375 42.70 12.16 -8.94
N VAL A 376 42.94 12.58 -7.71
CA VAL A 376 43.50 11.74 -6.65
C VAL A 376 42.38 11.14 -5.80
N LEU A 377 41.48 11.97 -5.29
CA LEU A 377 40.37 11.56 -4.42
C LEU A 377 39.27 12.61 -4.43
N THR A 378 38.12 12.28 -3.83
CA THR A 378 37.02 13.21 -3.61
C THR A 378 36.60 13.21 -2.14
N VAL A 379 36.28 14.38 -1.61
CA VAL A 379 35.69 14.54 -0.27
C VAL A 379 34.21 14.88 -0.42
N THR A 380 33.34 14.01 0.09
CA THR A 380 31.89 14.12 -0.07
C THR A 380 31.21 14.42 1.27
N ALA A 381 30.35 15.43 1.27
CA ALA A 381 29.51 15.79 2.41
C ALA A 381 28.02 15.67 2.05
N ILE A 382 27.23 15.10 2.98
CA ILE A 382 25.78 15.01 2.88
C ILE A 382 25.18 15.84 4.01
N ARG A 383 24.44 16.90 3.66
CA ARG A 383 23.85 17.85 4.62
C ARG A 383 22.49 18.33 4.15
N GLU A 384 21.84 19.17 4.94
CA GLU A 384 20.50 19.71 4.69
C GLU A 384 20.45 20.75 3.56
N ASN A 385 21.56 21.44 3.26
CA ASN A 385 21.65 22.40 2.16
C ASN A 385 23.07 22.48 1.57
N LEU A 386 23.19 23.04 0.36
CA LEU A 386 24.44 23.14 -0.40
C LEU A 386 25.53 23.95 0.33
N ASN A 387 25.17 25.05 0.99
CA ASN A 387 26.14 25.89 1.70
C ASN A 387 26.81 25.13 2.84
N VAL A 388 26.01 24.50 3.69
CA VAL A 388 26.52 23.71 4.82
C VAL A 388 27.32 22.50 4.30
N ALA A 389 26.83 21.82 3.26
CA ALA A 389 27.57 20.71 2.66
C ALA A 389 28.95 21.13 2.14
N LEU A 390 29.05 22.29 1.46
CA LEU A 390 30.30 22.80 0.92
C LEU A 390 31.31 23.14 2.03
N GLU A 391 30.86 23.83 3.08
CA GLU A 391 31.72 24.19 4.22
C GLU A 391 32.21 22.95 4.97
N GLU A 392 31.37 21.92 5.10
CA GLU A 392 31.75 20.65 5.71
C GLU A 392 32.76 19.89 4.84
N ALA A 393 32.57 19.83 3.53
CA ALA A 393 33.54 19.25 2.61
C ALA A 393 34.90 19.98 2.68
N LYS A 394 34.91 21.32 2.81
CA LYS A 394 36.14 22.11 2.99
C LYS A 394 36.93 21.73 4.24
N LYS A 395 36.25 21.38 5.34
CA LYS A 395 36.93 20.89 6.56
C LYS A 395 37.70 19.60 6.27
N GLY A 396 37.11 18.66 5.52
CA GLY A 396 37.80 17.45 5.08
C GLY A 396 38.97 17.71 4.13
N LEU A 397 38.80 18.64 3.17
CA LEU A 397 39.87 19.06 2.26
C LEU A 397 41.06 19.70 2.99
N ALA A 398 40.81 20.40 4.10
CA ALA A 398 41.87 20.99 4.93
C ALA A 398 42.60 19.93 5.78
N ALA A 399 41.92 18.84 6.15
CA ALA A 399 42.49 17.74 6.91
C ALA A 399 43.41 16.87 6.04
N ILE A 400 43.00 16.56 4.81
CA ILE A 400 43.76 15.73 3.88
C ILE A 400 44.91 16.51 3.25
N LYS A 401 46.12 15.94 3.25
CA LYS A 401 47.33 16.61 2.77
C LYS A 401 48.16 15.73 1.85
N PHE A 402 48.58 16.30 0.74
CA PHE A 402 49.69 15.82 -0.10
C PHE A 402 50.31 17.02 -0.82
N GLU A 403 51.60 16.92 -1.13
CA GLU A 403 52.33 18.02 -1.77
C GLU A 403 51.73 18.35 -3.15
N GLY A 404 51.41 19.63 -3.36
CA GLY A 404 50.86 20.10 -4.64
C GLY A 404 49.38 19.79 -4.86
N ALA A 405 48.62 19.43 -3.82
CA ALA A 405 47.18 19.26 -3.92
C ALA A 405 46.47 20.53 -4.44
N ILE A 406 45.65 20.37 -5.47
CA ILE A 406 44.77 21.42 -6.00
C ILE A 406 43.31 20.97 -5.93
N TYR A 407 42.43 21.88 -5.54
CA TYR A 407 40.98 21.67 -5.47
C TYR A 407 40.25 23.02 -5.53
N ARG A 408 38.98 22.99 -5.92
CA ARG A 408 38.12 24.18 -5.98
C ARG A 408 37.37 24.37 -4.66
N LYS A 409 37.23 25.61 -4.20
CA LYS A 409 36.47 25.95 -2.97
C LYS A 409 35.06 26.48 -3.26
N ASP A 410 34.67 26.52 -4.53
CA ASP A 410 33.42 27.10 -5.02
C ASP A 410 32.52 26.07 -5.71
N ILE A 411 32.71 24.76 -5.46
CA ILE A 411 31.82 23.73 -6.03
C ILE A 411 30.37 24.03 -5.60
N GLY A 412 29.46 24.06 -6.57
CA GLY A 412 28.05 24.41 -6.37
C GLY A 412 27.73 25.91 -6.29
N TYR A 413 28.69 26.82 -6.53
CA TYR A 413 28.46 28.27 -6.36
C TYR A 413 27.30 28.83 -7.20
N ARG A 414 27.07 28.32 -8.41
CA ARG A 414 25.96 28.74 -9.28
C ARG A 414 24.60 28.38 -8.68
N ALA A 415 24.48 27.15 -8.20
CA ALA A 415 23.29 26.67 -7.51
C ALA A 415 23.06 27.43 -6.20
N ILE A 416 24.10 27.65 -5.41
CA ILE A 416 24.03 28.46 -4.17
C ILE A 416 23.55 29.89 -4.47
N ALA A 417 24.16 30.56 -5.47
CA ALA A 417 23.79 31.92 -5.85
C ALA A 417 22.34 32.00 -6.35
N PHE A 418 21.89 30.99 -7.11
CA PHE A 418 20.52 30.89 -7.57
C PHE A 418 19.51 30.71 -6.43
N LEU A 419 19.86 29.94 -5.40
CA LEU A 419 19.03 29.74 -4.20
C LEU A 419 19.00 30.97 -3.28
N GLN A 420 20.02 31.82 -3.32
CA GLN A 420 20.11 33.06 -2.55
C GLN A 420 19.39 34.23 -3.23
N GLN A 421 18.93 34.08 -4.48
CA GLN A 421 18.05 35.09 -5.07
C GLN A 421 16.72 35.12 -4.32
N PRO A 422 16.26 36.30 -3.87
CA PRO A 422 14.96 36.42 -3.21
C PRO A 422 13.86 36.09 -4.21
N ARG A 423 13.36 34.85 -4.18
CA ARG A 423 12.12 34.49 -4.85
C ARG A 423 10.97 34.99 -3.99
N GLY A 424 10.11 35.82 -4.57
CA GLY A 424 8.80 36.08 -3.98
C GLY A 424 8.05 34.75 -3.87
N LEU A 425 7.46 34.49 -2.71
CA LEU A 425 6.58 33.34 -2.55
C LEU A 425 5.47 33.41 -3.59
N THR A 426 5.35 32.38 -4.41
CA THR A 426 4.18 32.19 -5.28
C THR A 426 3.09 31.46 -4.49
N TYR A 427 1.82 31.68 -4.85
CA TYR A 427 0.70 30.98 -4.22
C TYR A 427 0.77 29.44 -4.40
N LYS A 428 1.42 28.99 -5.49
CA LYS A 428 1.76 27.59 -5.71
C LYS A 428 2.80 27.06 -4.72
N GLU A 429 3.78 27.88 -4.32
CA GLU A 429 4.77 27.53 -3.30
C GLU A 429 4.19 27.52 -1.88
N SER A 430 3.05 28.19 -1.64
CA SER A 430 2.24 27.95 -0.44
C SER A 430 1.43 26.65 -0.51
N GLY A 431 1.55 25.86 -1.59
CA GLY A 431 0.90 24.56 -1.76
C GLY A 431 -0.49 24.62 -2.39
N VAL A 432 -0.81 25.67 -3.17
CA VAL A 432 -2.09 25.80 -3.88
C VAL A 432 -1.88 25.87 -5.40
N ASP A 433 -2.27 24.84 -6.14
CA ASP A 433 -2.07 24.78 -7.60
C ASP A 433 -3.32 25.23 -8.39
N ILE A 434 -3.37 26.52 -8.72
CA ILE A 434 -4.44 27.14 -9.53
C ILE A 434 -4.57 26.45 -10.90
N ALA A 435 -3.47 26.01 -11.52
CA ALA A 435 -3.52 25.37 -12.83
C ALA A 435 -4.18 23.99 -12.74
N ALA A 436 -3.88 23.21 -11.70
CA ALA A 436 -4.56 21.95 -11.41
C ALA A 436 -6.06 22.17 -11.14
N GLY A 437 -6.42 23.19 -10.34
CA GLY A 437 -7.82 23.58 -10.13
C GLY A 437 -8.56 23.88 -11.44
N ASN A 438 -7.96 24.67 -12.33
CA ASN A 438 -8.54 24.97 -13.65
C ASN A 438 -8.71 23.73 -14.54
N MET A 439 -7.80 22.76 -14.46
CA MET A 439 -7.92 21.49 -15.16
C MET A 439 -9.08 20.64 -14.62
N LEU A 440 -9.25 20.60 -13.29
CA LEU A 440 -10.37 19.93 -12.66
C LEU A 440 -11.71 20.52 -13.13
N VAL A 441 -11.87 21.84 -13.10
CA VAL A 441 -13.10 22.53 -13.57
C VAL A 441 -13.47 22.10 -14.98
N LYS A 442 -12.49 22.00 -15.91
CA LYS A 442 -12.73 21.53 -17.28
C LYS A 442 -13.24 20.09 -17.34
N LYS A 443 -12.75 19.21 -16.48
CA LYS A 443 -13.15 17.79 -16.41
C LYS A 443 -14.54 17.60 -15.81
N ILE A 444 -14.90 18.39 -14.78
CA ILE A 444 -16.17 18.22 -14.07
C ILE A 444 -17.34 18.97 -14.72
N LYS A 445 -17.08 19.96 -15.58
CA LYS A 445 -18.11 20.75 -16.27
C LYS A 445 -19.16 19.91 -17.02
N PRO A 446 -18.80 18.86 -17.79
CA PRO A 446 -19.79 17.98 -18.41
C PRO A 446 -20.64 17.19 -17.40
N LEU A 447 -20.05 16.80 -16.26
CA LEU A 447 -20.74 16.03 -15.21
C LEU A 447 -21.82 16.89 -14.54
N ALA A 448 -21.48 18.13 -14.19
CA ALA A 448 -22.45 19.08 -13.64
C ALA A 448 -23.54 19.43 -14.66
N LYS A 449 -23.17 19.65 -15.93
CA LYS A 449 -24.14 19.95 -17.01
C LYS A 449 -25.23 18.87 -17.14
N ALA A 450 -24.86 17.60 -16.97
CA ALA A 450 -25.78 16.48 -17.05
C ALA A 450 -26.87 16.47 -15.96
N THR A 451 -26.75 17.32 -14.94
CA THR A 451 -27.73 17.47 -13.85
C THR A 451 -28.73 18.62 -14.07
N SER A 452 -28.66 19.31 -15.21
CA SER A 452 -29.57 20.42 -15.54
C SER A 452 -31.03 19.98 -15.49
N ARG A 453 -31.90 20.88 -15.03
CA ARG A 453 -33.34 20.62 -14.85
C ARG A 453 -34.17 21.89 -15.08
N PRO A 454 -35.51 21.81 -15.20
CA PRO A 454 -36.34 23.00 -15.23
C PRO A 454 -36.04 23.92 -14.04
N GLY A 455 -35.80 25.20 -14.34
CA GLY A 455 -35.34 26.19 -13.36
C GLY A 455 -33.83 26.41 -13.31
N CYS A 456 -33.00 25.53 -13.87
CA CYS A 456 -31.55 25.70 -13.89
C CYS A 456 -30.89 24.99 -15.08
N ASP A 457 -30.31 25.79 -15.99
CA ASP A 457 -29.37 25.30 -16.99
C ASP A 457 -27.94 25.42 -16.43
N VAL A 458 -27.37 24.31 -15.97
CA VAL A 458 -26.11 24.32 -15.20
C VAL A 458 -24.96 24.80 -16.08
N ASP A 459 -24.19 25.77 -15.59
CA ASP A 459 -22.93 26.18 -16.19
C ASP A 459 -21.90 26.52 -15.11
N LEU A 460 -20.77 25.78 -15.08
CA LEU A 460 -19.70 26.02 -14.12
C LEU A 460 -18.74 27.11 -14.62
N GLY A 461 -18.35 28.00 -13.71
CA GLY A 461 -17.37 29.09 -13.94
C GLY A 461 -17.87 30.50 -13.62
N GLY A 462 -19.15 30.67 -13.26
CA GLY A 462 -19.68 31.93 -12.73
C GLY A 462 -19.44 32.12 -11.23
N PHE A 463 -19.71 33.32 -10.70
CA PHE A 463 -19.57 33.63 -9.28
C PHE A 463 -20.64 32.97 -8.39
N ALA A 464 -21.83 32.72 -8.95
CA ALA A 464 -22.94 32.08 -8.29
C ALA A 464 -23.83 31.41 -9.32
N GLY A 465 -24.48 30.32 -8.93
CA GLY A 465 -25.54 29.72 -9.73
C GLY A 465 -26.90 30.35 -9.43
N LEU A 466 -27.77 30.38 -10.43
CA LEU A 466 -29.13 30.92 -10.33
C LEU A 466 -30.14 29.80 -10.53
N PHE A 467 -31.25 29.86 -9.78
CA PHE A 467 -32.36 28.92 -9.92
C PHE A 467 -33.69 29.68 -10.05
N ASP A 468 -34.41 29.45 -11.15
CA ASP A 468 -35.72 30.03 -11.43
C ASP A 468 -36.84 29.10 -10.94
N LEU A 469 -37.43 29.46 -9.79
CA LEU A 469 -38.54 28.72 -9.18
C LEU A 469 -39.80 28.72 -10.04
N LYS A 470 -40.05 29.79 -10.79
CA LYS A 470 -41.22 29.90 -11.66
C LYS A 470 -41.08 28.97 -12.86
N ALA A 471 -39.90 28.92 -13.47
CA ALA A 471 -39.60 27.98 -14.55
C ALA A 471 -39.60 26.51 -14.08
N ALA A 472 -39.32 26.27 -12.79
CA ALA A 472 -39.46 24.94 -12.17
C ALA A 472 -40.92 24.58 -11.81
N GLY A 473 -41.89 25.48 -11.98
CA GLY A 473 -43.32 25.22 -11.82
C GLY A 473 -43.93 25.63 -10.48
N PHE A 474 -43.19 26.29 -9.59
CA PHE A 474 -43.70 26.73 -8.28
C PHE A 474 -44.53 28.01 -8.36
N LYS A 475 -45.53 28.12 -7.48
CA LYS A 475 -46.43 29.28 -7.40
C LYS A 475 -46.24 30.12 -6.12
N ASP A 476 -46.29 29.48 -4.94
CA ASP A 476 -46.02 30.12 -3.63
C ASP A 476 -45.01 29.26 -2.84
N PRO A 477 -43.76 29.16 -3.34
CA PRO A 477 -42.78 28.26 -2.75
C PRO A 477 -42.25 28.78 -1.40
N LEU A 478 -42.07 27.84 -0.48
CA LEU A 478 -41.13 27.95 0.62
C LEU A 478 -39.83 27.24 0.25
N LEU A 479 -38.69 27.84 0.58
CA LEU A 479 -37.38 27.22 0.42
C LEU A 479 -36.96 26.53 1.71
N ALA A 480 -36.41 25.33 1.58
CA ALA A 480 -35.73 24.61 2.64
C ALA A 480 -34.27 24.42 2.24
N SER A 481 -33.35 24.80 3.12
CA SER A 481 -31.91 24.60 2.92
C SER A 481 -31.36 23.68 4.02
N GLY A 482 -30.54 22.72 3.63
CA GLY A 482 -29.87 21.79 4.52
C GLY A 482 -28.38 21.70 4.19
N THR A 483 -27.56 21.53 5.23
CA THR A 483 -26.11 21.38 5.11
C THR A 483 -25.68 20.19 5.94
N ASP A 484 -24.87 19.31 5.36
CA ASP A 484 -24.26 18.20 6.07
C ASP A 484 -22.95 17.78 5.37
N GLY A 485 -22.19 16.90 6.03
CA GLY A 485 -20.99 16.27 5.48
C GLY A 485 -21.08 14.75 5.48
N VAL A 486 -20.03 14.10 5.01
CA VAL A 486 -19.92 12.63 5.06
C VAL A 486 -19.32 12.15 6.39
N GLY A 487 -18.52 12.99 7.04
CA GLY A 487 -17.86 12.68 8.30
C GLY A 487 -16.76 11.61 8.16
N THR A 488 -16.53 10.84 9.23
CA THR A 488 -15.36 9.94 9.30
C THR A 488 -15.46 8.68 8.44
N LYS A 489 -16.57 8.48 7.72
CA LYS A 489 -16.66 7.48 6.62
C LYS A 489 -15.62 7.76 5.53
N LEU A 490 -15.23 9.04 5.34
CA LEU A 490 -14.13 9.45 4.45
C LEU A 490 -12.79 8.75 4.75
N LYS A 491 -12.49 8.49 6.03
CA LYS A 491 -11.26 7.78 6.41
C LYS A 491 -11.25 6.34 5.91
N ILE A 492 -12.40 5.68 5.87
CA ILE A 492 -12.51 4.32 5.32
C ILE A 492 -12.35 4.37 3.80
N ALA A 493 -12.99 5.33 3.13
CA ALA A 493 -12.84 5.53 1.69
C ALA A 493 -11.39 5.76 1.27
N GLN A 494 -10.67 6.62 2.00
CA GLN A 494 -9.25 6.90 1.81
C GLN A 494 -8.39 5.65 2.03
N GLN A 495 -8.66 4.86 3.08
CA GLN A 495 -7.92 3.63 3.36
C GLN A 495 -8.19 2.51 2.34
N CYS A 496 -9.40 2.46 1.79
CA CYS A 496 -9.78 1.48 0.77
C CYS A 496 -9.46 1.94 -0.66
N ASN A 497 -9.02 3.19 -0.85
CA ASN A 497 -8.87 3.84 -2.15
C ASN A 497 -10.16 3.77 -3.01
N LYS A 498 -11.32 3.99 -2.39
CA LYS A 498 -12.66 3.95 -3.03
C LYS A 498 -13.40 5.26 -2.79
N HIS A 499 -13.44 6.11 -3.81
CA HIS A 499 -13.87 7.51 -3.70
C HIS A 499 -15.15 7.84 -4.50
N ASP A 500 -15.54 6.96 -5.41
CA ASP A 500 -16.60 7.16 -6.41
C ASP A 500 -18.03 7.04 -5.85
N THR A 501 -18.18 6.44 -4.66
CA THR A 501 -19.47 6.24 -3.98
C THR A 501 -19.79 7.31 -2.94
N ILE A 502 -18.76 7.95 -2.39
CA ILE A 502 -18.86 8.93 -1.29
C ILE A 502 -19.64 10.19 -1.68
N GLY A 503 -19.61 10.57 -2.96
CA GLY A 503 -20.43 11.69 -3.44
C GLY A 503 -21.94 11.45 -3.27
N GLN A 504 -22.39 10.18 -3.32
CA GLN A 504 -23.80 9.86 -3.04
C GLN A 504 -24.12 9.97 -1.56
N ASP A 505 -23.23 9.56 -0.67
CA ASP A 505 -23.38 9.78 0.77
C ASP A 505 -23.61 11.27 1.06
N LEU A 506 -22.76 12.14 0.49
CA LEU A 506 -22.85 13.58 0.71
C LEU A 506 -24.21 14.15 0.28
N VAL A 507 -24.67 13.81 -0.93
CA VAL A 507 -25.96 14.30 -1.44
C VAL A 507 -27.12 13.73 -0.61
N ALA A 508 -27.09 12.44 -0.29
CA ALA A 508 -28.16 11.77 0.46
C ALA A 508 -28.38 12.39 1.84
N MET A 509 -27.29 12.70 2.56
CA MET A 509 -27.36 13.32 3.88
C MET A 509 -28.14 14.65 3.84
N CYS A 510 -27.87 15.51 2.85
CA CYS A 510 -28.56 16.81 2.77
C CYS A 510 -29.96 16.74 2.14
N VAL A 511 -30.15 15.99 1.05
CA VAL A 511 -31.44 16.00 0.32
C VAL A 511 -32.55 15.29 1.09
N ASN A 512 -32.22 14.27 1.88
CA ASN A 512 -33.20 13.60 2.72
C ASN A 512 -33.60 14.47 3.94
N ASP A 513 -32.72 15.34 4.43
CA ASP A 513 -33.03 16.27 5.52
C ASP A 513 -34.03 17.35 5.09
N ILE A 514 -33.84 17.96 3.91
CA ILE A 514 -34.82 18.92 3.38
C ILE A 514 -36.15 18.23 3.01
N LEU A 515 -36.11 16.95 2.64
CA LEU A 515 -37.31 16.15 2.41
C LEU A 515 -38.17 16.00 3.68
N ALA A 516 -37.57 16.08 4.87
CA ALA A 516 -38.30 16.12 6.14
C ALA A 516 -39.18 17.35 6.33
N GLN A 517 -38.90 18.43 5.58
CA GLN A 517 -39.76 19.61 5.50
C GLN A 517 -40.83 19.50 4.41
N GLY A 518 -40.84 18.40 3.64
CA GLY A 518 -41.68 18.21 2.45
C GLY A 518 -41.08 18.80 1.17
N ALA A 519 -39.82 19.27 1.21
CA ALA A 519 -39.19 19.97 0.10
C ALA A 519 -38.71 19.01 -0.99
N GLU A 520 -39.02 19.34 -2.25
CA GLU A 520 -38.37 18.74 -3.43
C GLU A 520 -36.97 19.33 -3.58
N PRO A 521 -35.90 18.51 -3.69
CA PRO A 521 -34.55 19.02 -3.95
C PRO A 521 -34.47 19.74 -5.30
N LEU A 522 -34.00 20.99 -5.31
CA LEU A 522 -33.85 21.80 -6.51
C LEU A 522 -32.42 21.80 -7.01
N PHE A 523 -31.49 22.18 -6.12
CA PHE A 523 -30.08 22.22 -6.42
C PHE A 523 -29.21 21.86 -5.23
N PHE A 524 -27.96 21.54 -5.54
CA PHE A 524 -26.92 21.14 -4.61
C PHE A 524 -25.66 21.95 -4.88
N LEU A 525 -24.96 22.33 -3.81
CA LEU A 525 -23.61 22.88 -3.86
C LEU A 525 -22.66 22.00 -3.04
N ASP A 526 -21.46 21.76 -3.56
CA ASP A 526 -20.42 21.01 -2.86
C ASP A 526 -19.24 21.88 -2.44
N TYR A 527 -18.62 21.53 -1.32
CA TYR A 527 -17.37 22.10 -0.85
C TYR A 527 -16.38 20.95 -0.64
N PHE A 528 -15.35 20.90 -1.48
CA PHE A 528 -14.28 19.92 -1.44
C PHE A 528 -13.01 20.59 -0.90
N SER A 529 -12.54 20.17 0.27
CA SER A 529 -11.27 20.65 0.82
C SER A 529 -10.24 19.54 0.88
N CYS A 530 -8.98 19.82 0.54
CA CYS A 530 -7.91 18.82 0.59
C CYS A 530 -6.55 19.41 0.95
N GLY A 531 -5.63 18.57 1.44
CA GLY A 531 -4.27 19.01 1.77
C GLY A 531 -3.42 19.24 0.52
N LYS A 532 -3.61 18.39 -0.49
CA LYS A 532 -3.02 18.53 -1.83
C LYS A 532 -4.01 18.02 -2.86
N LEU A 533 -4.21 18.79 -3.94
CA LEU A 533 -5.18 18.42 -4.97
C LEU A 533 -4.72 17.21 -5.77
N ASP A 534 -5.47 16.10 -5.68
CA ASP A 534 -5.33 14.94 -6.55
C ASP A 534 -6.47 14.89 -7.56
N LEU A 535 -6.14 15.13 -8.83
CA LEU A 535 -7.15 15.28 -9.88
C LEU A 535 -8.05 14.05 -10.06
N ASN A 536 -7.51 12.83 -9.91
CA ASN A 536 -8.27 11.61 -10.14
C ASN A 536 -9.24 11.34 -9.00
N THR A 537 -8.79 11.52 -7.76
CA THR A 537 -9.61 11.37 -6.55
C THR A 537 -10.73 12.40 -6.54
N THR A 538 -10.41 13.68 -6.76
CA THR A 538 -11.42 14.75 -6.76
C THR A 538 -12.43 14.56 -7.90
N GLU A 539 -11.98 14.20 -9.11
CA GLU A 539 -12.88 13.88 -10.23
C GLU A 539 -13.83 12.71 -9.89
N ALA A 540 -13.34 11.64 -9.27
CA ALA A 540 -14.16 10.50 -8.86
C ALA A 540 -15.25 10.89 -7.84
N VAL A 541 -14.89 11.72 -6.85
CA VAL A 541 -15.83 12.23 -5.85
C VAL A 541 -16.91 13.11 -6.50
N VAL A 542 -16.51 14.12 -7.28
CA VAL A 542 -17.45 15.04 -7.95
C VAL A 542 -18.35 14.31 -8.95
N ALA A 543 -17.82 13.30 -9.66
CA ALA A 543 -18.64 12.43 -10.50
C ALA A 543 -19.69 11.65 -9.69
N GLY A 544 -19.33 11.19 -8.48
CA GLY A 544 -20.26 10.60 -7.53
C GLY A 544 -21.37 11.57 -7.11
N ILE A 545 -21.02 12.82 -6.79
CA ILE A 545 -21.96 13.89 -6.43
C ILE A 545 -22.93 14.15 -7.58
N ALA A 546 -22.42 14.39 -8.79
CA ALA A 546 -23.24 14.67 -9.97
C ALA A 546 -24.24 13.53 -10.28
N ARG A 547 -23.79 12.26 -10.23
CA ARG A 547 -24.69 11.11 -10.38
C ARG A 547 -25.77 11.07 -9.30
N ALA A 548 -25.41 11.40 -8.07
CA ALA A 548 -26.33 11.42 -6.94
C ALA A 548 -27.35 12.58 -7.02
N CYS A 549 -26.94 13.77 -7.46
CA CYS A 549 -27.84 14.88 -7.77
C CYS A 549 -28.87 14.47 -8.82
N GLY A 550 -28.43 13.80 -9.90
CA GLY A 550 -29.33 13.24 -10.91
C GLY A 550 -30.34 12.25 -10.32
N LYS A 551 -29.91 11.33 -9.43
CA LYS A 551 -30.82 10.40 -8.72
C LYS A 551 -31.80 11.13 -7.79
N ALA A 552 -31.34 12.19 -7.12
CA ALA A 552 -32.16 12.98 -6.20
C ALA A 552 -33.16 13.90 -6.91
N GLY A 553 -32.96 14.13 -8.21
CA GLY A 553 -33.73 15.06 -9.03
C GLY A 553 -33.27 16.52 -8.91
N CYS A 554 -32.07 16.80 -8.42
CA CYS A 554 -31.55 18.17 -8.29
C CYS A 554 -30.38 18.46 -9.23
N ALA A 555 -30.14 19.75 -9.48
CA ALA A 555 -28.97 20.22 -10.22
C ALA A 555 -27.75 20.35 -9.31
N LEU A 556 -26.58 19.89 -9.74
CA LEU A 556 -25.30 20.28 -9.16
C LEU A 556 -24.96 21.68 -9.68
N LEU A 557 -25.37 22.69 -8.93
CA LEU A 557 -25.39 24.08 -9.38
C LEU A 557 -23.99 24.72 -9.38
N GLY A 558 -23.09 24.20 -8.57
CA GLY A 558 -21.73 24.69 -8.42
C GLY A 558 -21.11 24.15 -7.14
N GLY A 559 -19.87 24.54 -6.90
CA GLY A 559 -19.14 24.12 -5.72
C GLY A 559 -17.79 24.81 -5.65
N GLU A 560 -17.09 24.59 -4.56
CA GLU A 560 -15.75 25.13 -4.33
C GLU A 560 -14.77 24.00 -4.07
N THR A 561 -13.56 24.11 -4.65
CA THR A 561 -12.47 23.16 -4.43
C THR A 561 -11.28 23.91 -3.84
N ALA A 562 -11.04 23.71 -2.56
CA ALA A 562 -10.01 24.40 -1.80
C ALA A 562 -8.82 23.48 -1.49
N GLU A 563 -7.63 23.86 -1.94
CA GLU A 563 -6.37 23.29 -1.49
C GLU A 563 -5.92 24.05 -0.23
N MET A 564 -5.90 23.38 0.92
CA MET A 564 -5.56 23.94 2.22
C MET A 564 -4.42 23.12 2.84
N PRO A 565 -3.18 23.30 2.32
CA PRO A 565 -1.99 22.72 2.93
C PRO A 565 -1.86 23.18 4.38
N ASP A 566 -1.23 22.35 5.22
CA ASP A 566 -1.11 22.50 6.68
C ASP A 566 -2.42 22.31 7.48
N MET A 567 -3.59 22.56 6.90
CA MET A 567 -4.89 22.23 7.53
C MET A 567 -5.23 20.74 7.39
N TYR A 568 -4.98 20.18 6.21
CA TYR A 568 -5.16 18.76 5.91
C TYR A 568 -3.85 18.12 5.48
N SER A 569 -3.63 16.86 5.86
CA SER A 569 -2.45 16.11 5.41
C SER A 569 -2.55 15.76 3.92
N PRO A 570 -1.43 15.61 3.19
CA PRO A 570 -1.45 15.16 1.80
C PRO A 570 -2.21 13.85 1.63
N GLY A 571 -3.12 13.79 0.65
CA GLY A 571 -4.00 12.65 0.41
C GLY A 571 -5.28 12.62 1.27
N GLU A 572 -5.41 13.53 2.24
CA GLU A 572 -6.65 13.71 2.99
C GLU A 572 -7.51 14.82 2.39
N TYR A 573 -8.82 14.58 2.40
CA TYR A 573 -9.84 15.53 1.99
C TYR A 573 -11.08 15.43 2.89
N ASP A 574 -11.85 16.51 2.92
CA ASP A 574 -13.12 16.64 3.62
C ASP A 574 -14.20 17.19 2.67
N LEU A 575 -15.46 16.89 2.96
CA LEU A 575 -16.60 17.20 2.10
C LEU A 575 -17.74 17.81 2.91
N ALA A 576 -18.24 18.94 2.43
CA ALA A 576 -19.51 19.51 2.87
C ALA A 576 -20.45 19.73 1.68
N GLY A 577 -21.74 19.57 1.94
CA GLY A 577 -22.79 19.62 0.93
C GLY A 577 -23.92 20.54 1.37
N PHE A 578 -24.52 21.23 0.42
CA PHE A 578 -25.57 22.20 0.66
C PHE A 578 -26.72 21.93 -0.31
N ALA A 579 -27.82 21.40 0.20
CA ALA A 579 -29.02 21.16 -0.59
C ALA A 579 -30.02 22.29 -0.37
N VAL A 580 -30.61 22.79 -1.46
CA VAL A 580 -31.76 23.68 -1.42
C VAL A 580 -32.91 23.00 -2.14
N GLY A 581 -34.05 22.90 -1.46
CA GLY A 581 -35.30 22.42 -2.00
C GLY A 581 -36.43 23.43 -1.87
N ALA A 582 -37.55 23.13 -2.50
CA ALA A 582 -38.77 23.92 -2.38
C ALA A 582 -40.00 23.03 -2.19
N MET A 583 -40.98 23.56 -1.46
CA MET A 583 -42.34 23.03 -1.41
C MET A 583 -43.34 24.16 -1.54
N GLU A 584 -44.55 23.86 -2.02
CA GLU A 584 -45.66 24.80 -1.85
C GLU A 584 -45.98 24.95 -0.36
N ARG A 585 -46.42 26.13 0.06
CA ARG A 585 -46.63 26.46 1.48
C ARG A 585 -47.57 25.49 2.21
N ASP A 586 -48.57 24.97 1.52
CA ASP A 586 -49.56 24.02 2.02
C ASP A 586 -49.04 22.57 2.09
N GLN A 587 -47.89 22.27 1.48
CA GLN A 587 -47.22 20.97 1.48
C GLN A 587 -46.15 20.85 2.58
N LYS A 588 -45.95 21.89 3.41
CA LYS A 588 -44.93 21.91 4.46
C LYS A 588 -45.17 20.78 5.48
N LEU A 589 -44.14 19.99 5.71
CA LEU A 589 -44.05 19.03 6.81
C LEU A 589 -43.15 19.55 7.94
N PRO A 590 -43.30 19.04 9.18
CA PRO A 590 -44.38 18.16 9.64
C PRO A 590 -45.70 18.93 9.91
N HIS A 591 -46.84 18.24 9.73
CA HIS A 591 -48.17 18.69 10.12
C HIS A 591 -48.45 18.37 11.60
N LEU A 592 -47.77 19.07 12.50
CA LEU A 592 -47.79 18.80 13.94
C LEU A 592 -49.19 18.81 14.56
N GLU A 593 -50.09 19.64 14.03
CA GLU A 593 -51.47 19.77 14.46
C GLU A 593 -52.34 18.54 14.13
N ARG A 594 -51.93 17.74 13.14
CA ARG A 594 -52.65 16.54 12.69
C ARG A 594 -52.22 15.27 13.45
N ILE A 595 -51.13 15.33 14.20
CA ILE A 595 -50.55 14.17 14.89
C ILE A 595 -51.32 13.91 16.18
N THR A 596 -51.79 12.67 16.33
CA THR A 596 -52.59 12.20 17.47
C THR A 596 -52.04 10.90 18.04
N GLU A 597 -52.37 10.61 19.30
CA GLU A 597 -52.06 9.32 19.91
C GLU A 597 -52.69 8.17 19.10
N GLY A 598 -51.92 7.10 18.86
CA GLY A 598 -52.34 5.96 18.05
C GLY A 598 -52.07 6.10 16.54
N ASP A 599 -51.51 7.21 16.08
CA ASP A 599 -50.95 7.30 14.72
C ASP A 599 -49.84 6.27 14.52
N VAL A 600 -49.73 5.76 13.29
CA VAL A 600 -48.82 4.67 12.96
C VAL A 600 -47.49 5.22 12.46
N VAL A 601 -46.40 4.57 12.89
CA VAL A 601 -45.04 4.86 12.43
C VAL A 601 -44.64 3.79 11.40
N ILE A 602 -44.37 4.23 10.17
CA ILE A 602 -43.89 3.37 9.09
C ILE A 602 -42.39 3.60 8.92
N GLY A 603 -41.58 2.55 9.05
CA GLY A 603 -40.13 2.58 8.82
C GLY A 603 -39.79 2.13 7.41
N ILE A 604 -38.89 2.84 6.75
CA ILE A 604 -38.44 2.58 5.37
C ILE A 604 -37.01 2.05 5.40
N ALA A 605 -36.75 1.01 4.62
CA ALA A 605 -35.46 0.31 4.60
C ALA A 605 -34.30 1.23 4.18
N SER A 606 -33.19 1.12 4.89
CA SER A 606 -31.87 1.67 4.51
C SER A 606 -31.11 0.71 3.59
N SER A 607 -30.12 1.23 2.86
CA SER A 607 -29.16 0.41 2.09
C SER A 607 -28.08 -0.23 2.97
N GLY A 608 -27.89 0.27 4.19
CA GLY A 608 -26.79 -0.09 5.08
C GLY A 608 -26.63 0.97 6.17
N LEU A 609 -25.39 1.22 6.60
CA LEU A 609 -25.10 2.32 7.51
C LEU A 609 -25.15 3.66 6.77
N HIS A 610 -25.91 4.61 7.32
CA HIS A 610 -25.83 6.00 6.91
C HIS A 610 -24.52 6.64 7.38
N SER A 611 -24.11 7.77 6.77
CA SER A 611 -22.76 8.33 6.97
C SER A 611 -22.40 8.70 8.43
N ASN A 612 -23.40 8.96 9.27
CA ASN A 612 -23.20 9.22 10.70
C ASN A 612 -22.92 7.94 11.51
N GLY A 613 -22.10 8.05 12.56
CA GLY A 613 -21.73 6.92 13.43
C GLY A 613 -20.42 6.21 13.05
N PHE A 614 -19.79 6.56 11.93
CA PHE A 614 -18.56 5.91 11.44
C PHE A 614 -17.33 6.08 12.34
N SER A 615 -17.33 7.08 13.23
CA SER A 615 -16.27 7.21 14.24
C SER A 615 -16.28 6.04 15.23
N LEU A 616 -17.46 5.52 15.55
CA LEU A 616 -17.63 4.33 16.39
C LEU A 616 -17.30 3.07 15.59
N VAL A 617 -17.81 2.96 14.35
CA VAL A 617 -17.49 1.84 13.43
C VAL A 617 -15.98 1.64 13.31
N ARG A 618 -15.22 2.71 13.02
CA ARG A 618 -13.75 2.64 12.90
C ARG A 618 -13.08 2.14 14.18
N LYS A 619 -13.58 2.53 15.35
CA LYS A 619 -13.06 2.05 16.65
C LYS A 619 -13.37 0.58 16.87
N ILE A 620 -14.53 0.10 16.43
CA ILE A 620 -14.92 -1.31 16.52
C ILE A 620 -14.04 -2.15 15.60
N VAL A 621 -13.89 -1.75 14.32
CA VAL A 621 -13.01 -2.43 13.37
C VAL A 621 -11.57 -2.48 13.88
N ALA A 622 -11.04 -1.37 14.42
CA ALA A 622 -9.68 -1.33 14.96
C ALA A 622 -9.46 -2.22 16.20
N LYS A 623 -10.52 -2.57 16.92
CA LYS A 623 -10.47 -3.52 18.05
C LYS A 623 -10.71 -4.96 17.62
N SER A 624 -11.39 -5.16 16.49
CA SER A 624 -11.60 -6.47 15.89
C SER A 624 -10.32 -7.01 15.26
N SER A 625 -10.32 -8.31 14.95
CA SER A 625 -9.26 -8.95 14.17
C SER A 625 -9.35 -8.67 12.65
N LEU A 626 -10.36 -7.92 12.20
CA LEU A 626 -10.64 -7.68 10.78
C LEU A 626 -9.97 -6.41 10.24
N GLN A 627 -9.56 -6.46 8.98
CA GLN A 627 -9.14 -5.31 8.17
C GLN A 627 -10.24 -4.96 7.17
N TYR A 628 -10.21 -3.76 6.58
CA TYR A 628 -11.21 -3.39 5.55
C TYR A 628 -11.13 -4.27 4.29
N SER A 629 -9.98 -4.86 4.02
CA SER A 629 -9.78 -5.84 2.94
C SER A 629 -10.24 -7.27 3.31
N SER A 630 -10.57 -7.54 4.58
CA SER A 630 -11.10 -8.84 4.99
C SER A 630 -12.49 -9.09 4.40
N PRO A 631 -12.89 -10.37 4.23
CA PRO A 631 -14.27 -10.70 3.92
C PRO A 631 -15.24 -10.07 4.92
N ALA A 632 -16.42 -9.67 4.45
CA ALA A 632 -17.47 -9.14 5.32
C ALA A 632 -17.87 -10.19 6.39
N PRO A 633 -18.34 -9.75 7.57
CA PRO A 633 -18.80 -10.65 8.61
C PRO A 633 -19.91 -11.59 8.12
N GLU A 634 -19.99 -12.78 8.72
CA GLU A 634 -20.85 -13.86 8.26
C GLU A 634 -22.32 -13.44 8.03
N GLY A 635 -22.83 -13.76 6.85
CA GLY A 635 -24.18 -13.41 6.40
C GLY A 635 -24.38 -11.94 6.01
N CYS A 636 -23.30 -11.17 5.82
CA CYS A 636 -23.34 -9.84 5.20
C CYS A 636 -23.01 -9.85 3.69
N GLY A 637 -22.85 -11.04 3.08
CA GLY A 637 -22.52 -11.25 1.67
C GLY A 637 -21.03 -11.45 1.39
N ASP A 638 -20.68 -11.68 0.13
CA ASP A 638 -19.33 -12.10 -0.31
C ASP A 638 -18.34 -10.93 -0.56
N GLN A 639 -18.74 -9.71 -0.24
CA GLN A 639 -17.92 -8.51 -0.43
C GLN A 639 -16.92 -8.31 0.71
N THR A 640 -15.97 -7.39 0.54
CA THR A 640 -15.06 -7.02 1.64
C THR A 640 -15.78 -6.19 2.70
N LEU A 641 -15.25 -6.15 3.93
CA LEU A 641 -15.76 -5.31 5.00
C LEU A 641 -15.76 -3.83 4.61
N GLY A 642 -14.71 -3.37 3.92
CA GLY A 642 -14.62 -2.01 3.39
C GLY A 642 -15.75 -1.70 2.41
N ASP A 643 -16.07 -2.62 1.51
CA ASP A 643 -17.15 -2.45 0.53
C ASP A 643 -18.52 -2.38 1.17
N LEU A 644 -18.77 -3.29 2.12
CA LEU A 644 -20.00 -3.29 2.90
C LEU A 644 -20.18 -1.97 3.64
N LEU A 645 -19.14 -1.48 4.33
CA LEU A 645 -19.16 -0.23 5.07
C LEU A 645 -19.25 1.00 4.15
N LEU A 646 -18.71 0.93 2.94
CA LEU A 646 -18.80 1.98 1.92
C LEU A 646 -20.06 1.90 1.06
N THR A 647 -21.02 1.03 1.40
CA THR A 647 -22.35 1.04 0.79
C THR A 647 -22.95 2.46 0.91
N PRO A 648 -23.35 3.09 -0.21
CA PRO A 648 -23.83 4.47 -0.18
C PRO A 648 -25.13 4.62 0.62
N THR A 649 -25.27 5.73 1.33
CA THR A 649 -26.54 6.16 1.94
C THR A 649 -27.64 6.27 0.88
N ARG A 650 -28.84 5.80 1.21
CA ARG A 650 -29.98 5.76 0.29
C ARG A 650 -30.58 7.16 0.11
N ILE A 651 -30.92 7.51 -1.13
CA ILE A 651 -31.61 8.76 -1.48
C ILE A 651 -33.10 8.45 -1.63
N TYR A 652 -33.94 9.14 -0.86
CA TYR A 652 -35.39 8.89 -0.84
C TYR A 652 -36.22 9.97 -1.55
N SER A 653 -35.62 11.10 -1.93
CA SER A 653 -36.35 12.24 -2.49
C SER A 653 -37.19 11.87 -3.69
N HIS A 654 -36.63 11.13 -4.66
CA HIS A 654 -37.38 10.77 -5.86
C HIS A 654 -38.50 9.76 -5.60
N SER A 655 -38.25 8.74 -4.75
CA SER A 655 -39.22 7.66 -4.51
C SER A 655 -40.33 8.05 -3.54
N LEU A 656 -40.06 8.88 -2.54
CA LEU A 656 -41.04 9.21 -1.49
C LEU A 656 -41.75 10.55 -1.68
N LEU A 657 -41.20 11.49 -2.45
CA LEU A 657 -41.86 12.77 -2.68
C LEU A 657 -43.31 12.63 -3.22
N PRO A 658 -43.64 11.69 -4.14
CA PRO A 658 -45.04 11.45 -4.52
C PRO A 658 -45.93 11.01 -3.35
N VAL A 659 -45.40 10.16 -2.46
CA VAL A 659 -46.11 9.68 -1.26
C VAL A 659 -46.33 10.83 -0.28
N LEU A 660 -45.33 11.69 -0.08
CA LEU A 660 -45.44 12.88 0.78
C LEU A 660 -46.48 13.88 0.23
N ARG A 661 -46.50 14.06 -1.10
CA ARG A 661 -47.45 14.95 -1.80
C ARG A 661 -48.90 14.46 -1.81
N SER A 662 -49.18 13.23 -1.38
CA SER A 662 -50.55 12.72 -1.24
C SER A 662 -51.38 13.50 -0.19
N GLY A 663 -50.72 14.22 0.73
CA GLY A 663 -51.38 14.90 1.85
C GLY A 663 -51.78 13.97 3.01
N HIS A 664 -51.48 12.67 2.90
CA HIS A 664 -51.79 11.65 3.91
C HIS A 664 -50.67 11.42 4.93
N VAL A 665 -49.44 11.83 4.62
CA VAL A 665 -48.30 11.77 5.53
C VAL A 665 -48.32 12.98 6.46
N LYS A 666 -48.24 12.75 7.77
CA LYS A 666 -48.25 13.80 8.78
C LYS A 666 -46.84 14.30 9.11
N ALA A 667 -45.85 13.42 9.06
CA ALA A 667 -44.45 13.76 9.29
C ALA A 667 -43.52 12.77 8.58
N PHE A 668 -42.32 13.24 8.24
CA PHE A 668 -41.21 12.44 7.71
C PHE A 668 -39.97 12.71 8.57
N ALA A 669 -39.28 11.67 9.03
CA ALA A 669 -37.99 11.77 9.71
C ALA A 669 -36.92 11.03 8.90
N HIS A 670 -35.83 11.71 8.57
CA HIS A 670 -34.60 11.08 8.08
C HIS A 670 -33.84 10.49 9.27
N ILE A 671 -33.47 9.21 9.20
CA ILE A 671 -32.76 8.54 10.30
C ILE A 671 -31.25 8.61 10.03
N THR A 672 -30.56 9.47 10.77
CA THR A 672 -29.11 9.71 10.64
C THR A 672 -28.42 9.75 12.01
N GLY A 673 -27.66 10.80 12.32
CA GLY A 673 -27.06 11.01 13.64
C GLY A 673 -28.15 11.18 14.68
N GLY A 674 -28.01 10.52 15.84
CA GLY A 674 -29.07 10.43 16.85
C GLY A 674 -30.05 9.26 16.61
N GLY A 675 -29.90 8.53 15.50
CA GLY A 675 -30.56 7.24 15.27
C GLY A 675 -32.08 7.31 15.36
N LEU A 676 -32.70 6.22 15.80
CA LEU A 676 -34.14 6.13 15.99
C LEU A 676 -34.62 6.97 17.19
N LEU A 677 -33.78 7.08 18.23
CA LEU A 677 -34.15 7.70 19.50
C LEU A 677 -34.28 9.22 19.43
N GLU A 678 -33.50 9.88 18.58
CA GLU A 678 -33.55 11.35 18.48
C GLU A 678 -34.29 11.83 17.22
N ASN A 679 -34.16 11.14 16.08
CA ASN A 679 -34.69 11.67 14.82
C ASN A 679 -36.21 11.59 14.72
N ILE A 680 -36.84 10.49 15.17
CA ILE A 680 -38.30 10.35 15.11
C ILE A 680 -38.98 11.38 16.04
N PRO A 681 -38.53 11.60 17.29
CA PRO A 681 -39.13 12.63 18.14
C PRO A 681 -39.01 14.07 17.63
N ARG A 682 -38.01 14.40 16.78
CA ARG A 682 -37.84 15.77 16.22
C ARG A 682 -39.02 16.22 15.37
N VAL A 683 -39.81 15.29 14.84
CA VAL A 683 -40.94 15.59 13.95
C VAL A 683 -42.30 15.38 14.62
N LEU A 684 -42.32 15.26 15.96
CA LEU A 684 -43.52 15.07 16.77
C LEU A 684 -43.79 16.30 17.67
N PRO A 685 -45.05 16.55 18.05
CA PRO A 685 -45.36 17.50 19.12
C PRO A 685 -44.70 17.09 20.45
N GLN A 686 -44.25 18.06 21.26
CA GLN A 686 -43.55 17.81 22.54
C GLN A 686 -44.28 16.90 23.55
N LYS A 687 -45.61 16.74 23.42
CA LYS A 687 -46.45 15.88 24.27
C LYS A 687 -46.50 14.41 23.85
N PHE A 688 -45.91 14.07 22.70
CA PHE A 688 -45.94 12.73 22.12
C PHE A 688 -44.53 12.16 21.97
N GLY A 689 -44.44 10.84 22.04
CA GLY A 689 -43.30 10.04 21.65
C GLY A 689 -43.75 8.90 20.74
N VAL A 690 -42.89 7.92 20.54
CA VAL A 690 -43.22 6.68 19.81
C VAL A 690 -42.96 5.47 20.70
N ASP A 691 -43.64 4.38 20.41
CA ASP A 691 -43.36 3.03 20.91
C ASP A 691 -43.04 2.16 19.70
N LEU A 692 -41.78 1.74 19.58
CA LEU A 692 -41.26 1.01 18.42
C LEU A 692 -41.02 -0.46 18.77
N ASP A 693 -41.30 -1.35 17.82
CA ASP A 693 -41.10 -2.80 17.93
C ASP A 693 -40.09 -3.30 16.90
N ALA A 694 -38.86 -3.56 17.35
CA ALA A 694 -37.74 -4.03 16.53
C ALA A 694 -37.95 -5.40 15.87
N GLN A 695 -38.98 -6.17 16.26
CA GLN A 695 -39.30 -7.45 15.64
C GLN A 695 -40.07 -7.30 14.32
N THR A 696 -40.56 -6.09 14.03
CA THR A 696 -41.45 -5.83 12.88
C THR A 696 -40.70 -5.52 11.58
N TRP A 697 -39.40 -5.23 11.64
CA TRP A 697 -38.58 -4.99 10.46
C TRP A 697 -37.29 -5.81 10.46
N ARG A 698 -36.70 -5.93 9.28
CA ARG A 698 -35.43 -6.64 9.10
C ARG A 698 -34.26 -5.73 9.45
N VAL A 699 -33.54 -6.05 10.51
CA VAL A 699 -32.26 -5.40 10.85
C VAL A 699 -31.13 -6.09 10.06
N PRO A 700 -30.36 -5.38 9.21
CA PRO A 700 -29.23 -5.97 8.50
C PRO A 700 -28.14 -6.51 9.44
N ARG A 701 -27.52 -7.63 9.07
CA ARG A 701 -26.54 -8.34 9.93
C ARG A 701 -25.34 -7.51 10.35
N ILE A 702 -24.95 -6.50 9.56
CA ILE A 702 -23.85 -5.58 9.92
C ILE A 702 -24.11 -4.86 11.25
N PHE A 703 -25.37 -4.52 11.58
CA PHE A 703 -25.70 -3.89 12.85
C PHE A 703 -25.55 -4.87 14.02
N SER A 704 -25.93 -6.13 13.83
CA SER A 704 -25.72 -7.19 14.82
C SER A 704 -24.23 -7.42 15.08
N TRP A 705 -23.41 -7.46 14.02
CA TRP A 705 -21.95 -7.55 14.16
C TRP A 705 -21.37 -6.34 14.91
N LEU A 706 -21.76 -5.12 14.55
CA LEU A 706 -21.31 -3.92 15.27
C LEU A 706 -21.70 -3.91 16.74
N GLN A 707 -22.89 -4.38 17.06
CA GLN A 707 -23.37 -4.49 18.44
C GLN A 707 -22.51 -5.48 19.24
N GLN A 708 -22.25 -6.66 18.67
CA GLN A 708 -21.49 -7.72 19.31
C GLN A 708 -20.02 -7.33 19.47
N GLU A 709 -19.35 -7.00 18.36
CA GLU A 709 -17.93 -6.65 18.35
C GLU A 709 -17.65 -5.40 19.20
N GLY A 710 -18.54 -4.41 19.11
CA GLY A 710 -18.45 -3.17 19.86
C GLY A 710 -18.92 -3.26 21.31
N HIS A 711 -19.54 -4.38 21.73
CA HIS A 711 -20.21 -4.54 23.03
C HIS A 711 -21.21 -3.40 23.31
N LEU A 712 -21.96 -3.00 22.28
CA LEU A 712 -22.86 -1.84 22.35
C LEU A 712 -24.19 -2.21 23.01
N SER A 713 -24.68 -1.34 23.90
CA SER A 713 -26.03 -1.48 24.45
C SER A 713 -27.08 -1.21 23.37
N GLU A 714 -28.29 -1.70 23.58
CA GLU A 714 -29.42 -1.45 22.67
C GLU A 714 -29.72 0.06 22.55
N GLU A 715 -29.62 0.79 23.66
CA GLU A 715 -29.78 2.24 23.70
C GLU A 715 -28.69 2.93 22.86
N GLU A 716 -27.44 2.45 22.92
CA GLU A 716 -26.35 2.97 22.09
C GLU A 716 -26.58 2.68 20.61
N MET A 717 -27.00 1.46 20.28
CA MET A 717 -27.32 1.07 18.89
C MET A 717 -28.41 1.97 18.32
N ALA A 718 -29.53 2.12 19.03
CA ALA A 718 -30.68 2.89 18.57
C ALA A 718 -30.42 4.42 18.57
N ARG A 719 -29.47 4.92 19.37
CA ARG A 719 -29.05 6.33 19.37
C ARG A 719 -28.02 6.64 18.30
N THR A 720 -27.11 5.72 18.01
CA THR A 720 -25.98 6.02 17.11
C THR A 720 -26.28 5.62 15.68
N PHE A 721 -27.02 4.53 15.47
CA PHE A 721 -27.24 3.95 14.16
C PHE A 721 -28.71 3.96 13.75
N ASN A 722 -28.92 3.77 12.45
CA ASN A 722 -30.22 3.72 11.83
C ASN A 722 -30.87 2.32 11.93
N CYS A 723 -30.12 1.29 12.33
CA CYS A 723 -30.60 -0.08 12.62
C CYS A 723 -31.48 -0.69 11.51
N GLY A 724 -31.15 -0.40 10.25
CA GLY A 724 -31.89 -0.90 9.08
C GLY A 724 -32.99 0.03 8.57
N ILE A 725 -33.42 1.04 9.33
CA ILE A 725 -34.44 2.01 8.93
C ILE A 725 -33.75 3.30 8.51
N GLY A 726 -33.88 3.72 7.25
CA GLY A 726 -33.27 4.96 6.77
C GLY A 726 -34.20 6.18 6.86
N ALA A 727 -35.51 5.97 6.87
CA ALA A 727 -36.51 7.03 7.05
C ALA A 727 -37.75 6.51 7.79
N ALA A 728 -38.50 7.39 8.44
CA ALA A 728 -39.75 7.05 9.12
C ALA A 728 -40.87 8.03 8.77
N LEU A 729 -42.09 7.52 8.55
CA LEU A 729 -43.30 8.30 8.29
C LEU A 729 -44.27 8.17 9.46
N VAL A 730 -44.99 9.24 9.77
CA VAL A 730 -46.15 9.22 10.69
C VAL A 730 -47.41 9.40 9.88
N VAL A 731 -48.35 8.46 10.01
CA VAL A 731 -49.60 8.44 9.24
C VAL A 731 -50.80 8.11 10.12
N SER A 732 -52.00 8.49 9.66
CA SER A 732 -53.24 8.05 10.30
C SER A 732 -53.39 6.54 10.17
N LYS A 733 -53.88 5.89 11.24
CA LYS A 733 -54.10 4.44 11.29
C LYS A 733 -54.88 3.89 10.08
N ASP A 734 -55.94 4.58 9.67
CA ASP A 734 -56.83 4.15 8.58
C ASP A 734 -56.18 4.20 7.19
N LEU A 735 -55.06 4.92 7.03
CA LEU A 735 -54.34 5.10 5.76
C LEU A 735 -53.08 4.24 5.66
N THR A 736 -52.72 3.51 6.72
CA THR A 736 -51.49 2.72 6.81
C THR A 736 -51.29 1.79 5.62
N GLU A 737 -52.30 0.96 5.31
CA GLU A 737 -52.24 -0.02 4.22
C GLU A 737 -52.13 0.63 2.85
N GLN A 738 -52.75 1.81 2.66
CA GLN A 738 -52.64 2.54 1.40
C GLN A 738 -51.21 3.08 1.22
N ILE A 739 -50.65 3.69 2.26
CA ILE A 739 -49.30 4.25 2.20
C ILE A 739 -48.25 3.16 1.99
N LEU A 740 -48.38 2.00 2.63
CA LEU A 740 -47.48 0.86 2.39
C LEU A 740 -47.53 0.40 0.92
N ARG A 741 -48.72 0.38 0.30
CA ARG A 741 -48.86 0.06 -1.13
C ARG A 741 -48.20 1.12 -2.01
N ASP A 742 -48.39 2.40 -1.71
CA ASP A 742 -47.81 3.51 -2.46
C ASP A 742 -46.27 3.47 -2.40
N ILE A 743 -45.70 3.26 -1.21
CA ILE A 743 -44.25 3.10 -1.02
C ILE A 743 -43.71 1.91 -1.84
N LYS A 744 -44.41 0.76 -1.78
CA LYS A 744 -44.02 -0.43 -2.55
C LYS A 744 -44.10 -0.21 -4.06
N GLN A 745 -45.06 0.58 -4.53
CA GLN A 745 -45.19 0.96 -5.95
C GLN A 745 -43.98 1.78 -6.43
N HIS A 746 -43.36 2.55 -5.54
CA HIS A 746 -42.12 3.27 -5.77
C HIS A 746 -40.84 2.45 -5.48
N LYS A 747 -40.95 1.12 -5.37
CA LYS A 747 -39.85 0.16 -5.16
C LYS A 747 -39.05 0.38 -3.87
N GLU A 748 -39.72 0.91 -2.85
CA GLU A 748 -39.18 1.01 -1.50
C GLU A 748 -39.75 -0.11 -0.62
N GLU A 749 -38.92 -0.63 0.29
CA GLU A 749 -39.33 -1.60 1.30
C GLU A 749 -39.65 -0.87 2.61
N ALA A 750 -40.77 -1.21 3.24
CA ALA A 750 -41.22 -0.55 4.46
C ALA A 750 -42.07 -1.47 5.35
N TRP A 751 -42.10 -1.14 6.64
CA TRP A 751 -42.80 -1.90 7.67
C TRP A 751 -43.55 -0.96 8.62
N VAL A 752 -44.62 -1.45 9.25
CA VAL A 752 -45.20 -0.79 10.42
C VAL A 752 -44.29 -1.08 11.60
N ILE A 753 -43.58 -0.07 12.09
CA ILE A 753 -42.55 -0.24 13.12
C ILE A 753 -43.00 0.18 14.52
N GLY A 754 -44.17 0.79 14.65
CA GLY A 754 -44.65 1.29 15.93
C GLY A 754 -45.81 2.26 15.85
N ASN A 755 -46.10 2.92 16.96
CA ASN A 755 -47.19 3.89 17.07
C ASN A 755 -46.79 5.12 17.90
N VAL A 756 -47.46 6.24 17.67
CA VAL A 756 -47.34 7.47 18.45
C VAL A 756 -48.07 7.29 19.79
N VAL A 757 -47.39 7.62 20.89
CA VAL A 757 -47.90 7.46 22.26
C VAL A 757 -47.79 8.77 23.06
N ARG A 758 -48.66 8.96 24.05
CA ARG A 758 -48.61 10.14 24.93
C ARG A 758 -47.49 10.03 25.97
N LEU A 759 -46.68 11.09 26.11
CA LEU A 759 -45.62 11.15 27.12
C LEU A 759 -46.22 11.41 28.51
N LEU A 760 -46.39 10.36 29.33
CA LEU A 760 -46.94 10.47 30.69
C LEU A 760 -45.87 10.75 31.77
N LYS A 761 -44.59 10.60 31.42
CA LYS A 761 -43.30 11.01 32.07
C LYS A 761 -42.20 10.66 31.04
N LYS A 762 -40.92 11.04 31.22
CA LYS A 762 -39.81 10.58 30.35
C LYS A 762 -39.71 9.04 30.38
N ILE A 763 -40.54 8.36 29.59
CA ILE A 763 -40.56 6.92 29.43
C ILE A 763 -39.63 6.63 28.26
N LYS A 764 -38.50 5.97 28.57
CA LYS A 764 -37.56 5.43 27.60
C LYS A 764 -38.29 4.35 26.79
N SER A 765 -38.65 4.67 25.54
CA SER A 765 -39.31 3.75 24.63
C SER A 765 -38.28 2.82 23.99
N LEU A 766 -38.20 1.59 24.50
CA LEU A 766 -37.88 0.37 23.77
C LEU A 766 -38.49 -0.77 24.59
N LYS A 767 -39.72 -1.18 24.25
CA LYS A 767 -40.41 -2.28 24.93
C LYS A 767 -39.79 -3.60 24.48
N LYS A 768 -38.78 -4.06 25.23
CA LYS A 768 -38.20 -5.42 25.24
C LYS A 768 -37.30 -5.85 24.07
N ASP A 769 -36.05 -6.11 24.46
CA ASP A 769 -35.13 -7.18 24.03
C ASP A 769 -34.73 -7.24 22.53
N PHE A 770 -33.65 -6.55 22.16
CA PHE A 770 -32.73 -7.09 21.13
C PHE A 770 -32.14 -8.44 21.58
N SER A 771 -32.14 -8.73 22.89
CA SER A 771 -31.64 -9.99 23.46
C SER A 771 -32.34 -11.26 22.93
N CYS A 772 -33.59 -11.16 22.47
CA CYS A 772 -34.34 -12.31 21.93
C CYS A 772 -33.87 -12.71 20.52
N LEU A 773 -33.51 -11.74 19.68
CA LEU A 773 -32.88 -11.98 18.38
C LEU A 773 -31.45 -12.51 18.52
N ILE A 774 -30.77 -12.17 19.61
CA ILE A 774 -29.39 -12.62 19.91
C ILE A 774 -29.35 -14.08 20.41
N LYS A 775 -30.42 -14.61 21.00
CA LYS A 775 -30.41 -15.99 21.55
C LYS A 775 -30.54 -17.10 20.52
N GLN A 776 -30.93 -16.81 19.29
CA GLN A 776 -31.16 -17.87 18.30
C GLN A 776 -29.98 -18.14 17.37
N LEU A 777 -28.98 -17.26 17.23
CA LEU A 777 -28.07 -17.36 16.08
C LEU A 777 -26.64 -16.83 16.34
N ILE A 778 -25.95 -17.39 17.33
CA ILE A 778 -24.48 -17.40 17.35
C ILE A 778 -24.04 -18.87 17.45
N PRO A 779 -23.19 -19.41 16.56
CA PRO A 779 -22.36 -20.54 16.94
C PRO A 779 -21.30 -19.98 17.89
N HIS A 780 -21.57 -20.20 19.18
CA HIS A 780 -20.61 -20.03 20.26
C HIS A 780 -19.27 -20.63 19.80
N GLN A 781 -18.16 -19.86 19.79
CA GLN A 781 -16.87 -20.51 19.60
C GLN A 781 -16.61 -21.32 20.86
N SER A 782 -16.73 -22.65 20.75
CA SER A 782 -16.59 -23.49 21.93
C SER A 782 -15.17 -23.49 22.44
N LEU A 783 -15.04 -23.59 23.76
CA LEU A 783 -13.80 -23.65 24.52
C LEU A 783 -13.60 -25.08 25.04
N PRO A 784 -13.30 -26.07 24.18
CA PRO A 784 -13.15 -27.45 24.62
C PRO A 784 -11.92 -27.67 25.50
N CYS A 785 -12.08 -28.57 26.47
CA CYS A 785 -10.97 -29.21 27.16
C CYS A 785 -10.74 -30.63 26.62
N VAL A 786 -9.49 -31.05 26.48
CA VAL A 786 -9.14 -32.42 26.04
C VAL A 786 -8.55 -33.23 27.19
N PHE A 787 -9.10 -34.41 27.45
CA PHE A 787 -8.59 -35.38 28.42
C PHE A 787 -7.80 -36.49 27.74
N LEU A 788 -6.67 -36.88 28.31
CA LEU A 788 -5.84 -37.97 27.78
C LEU A 788 -5.11 -38.78 28.86
N SER A 789 -4.68 -39.99 28.50
CA SER A 789 -3.88 -40.85 29.38
C SER A 789 -2.58 -41.39 28.76
N LEU A 790 -2.34 -41.20 27.45
CA LEU A 790 -1.26 -41.84 26.68
C LEU A 790 -0.68 -40.90 25.58
N SER A 791 -0.43 -41.40 24.37
CA SER A 791 0.41 -40.77 23.33
C SER A 791 -0.17 -39.52 22.65
N GLY A 792 -1.46 -39.21 22.88
CA GLY A 792 -2.11 -38.01 22.35
C GLY A 792 -2.13 -37.92 20.82
N SER A 793 -2.36 -39.02 20.11
CA SER A 793 -2.48 -38.95 18.64
C SER A 793 -3.77 -38.24 18.20
N ASN A 794 -4.90 -38.55 18.83
CA ASN A 794 -6.17 -37.84 18.64
C ASN A 794 -6.10 -36.37 19.07
N LEU A 795 -5.31 -36.06 20.10
CA LEU A 795 -5.06 -34.67 20.51
C LEU A 795 -4.43 -33.85 19.37
N GLN A 796 -3.45 -34.40 18.64
CA GLN A 796 -2.82 -33.66 17.53
C GLN A 796 -3.84 -33.32 16.45
N ALA A 797 -4.70 -34.26 16.07
CA ALA A 797 -5.76 -34.03 15.09
C ALA A 797 -6.77 -32.96 15.55
N LEU A 798 -7.12 -32.93 16.84
CA LEU A 798 -7.96 -31.89 17.42
C LEU A 798 -7.25 -30.53 17.42
N ILE A 799 -5.96 -30.46 17.77
CA ILE A 799 -5.17 -29.23 17.73
C ILE A 799 -5.11 -28.67 16.30
N ASP A 800 -4.82 -29.51 15.32
CA ASP A 800 -4.68 -29.09 13.93
C ASP A 800 -6.01 -28.55 13.40
N SER A 801 -7.13 -29.24 13.66
CA SER A 801 -8.47 -28.77 13.29
C SER A 801 -8.85 -27.47 13.99
N THR A 802 -8.54 -27.31 15.29
CA THR A 802 -8.91 -26.09 16.02
C THR A 802 -8.06 -24.86 15.67
N ARG A 803 -7.00 -25.03 14.87
CA ARG A 803 -6.16 -23.95 14.36
C ARG A 803 -6.56 -23.47 12.97
N GLU A 804 -7.45 -24.18 12.30
CA GLU A 804 -7.99 -23.73 11.02
C GLU A 804 -8.83 -22.45 11.23
N PRO A 805 -8.72 -21.44 10.35
CA PRO A 805 -9.49 -20.20 10.48
C PRO A 805 -11.01 -20.37 10.51
N SER A 806 -11.52 -21.49 9.99
CA SER A 806 -12.93 -21.87 9.97
C SER A 806 -13.39 -22.68 11.19
N SER A 807 -12.52 -22.92 12.18
CA SER A 807 -12.86 -23.72 13.36
C SER A 807 -13.84 -23.02 14.28
N CYS A 808 -14.93 -23.71 14.62
CA CYS A 808 -15.90 -23.30 15.64
C CYS A 808 -15.44 -23.63 17.07
N ALA A 809 -14.23 -24.19 17.27
CA ALA A 809 -13.71 -24.59 18.57
C ALA A 809 -12.26 -24.14 18.79
N HIS A 810 -11.91 -23.80 20.04
CA HIS A 810 -10.56 -23.43 20.48
C HIS A 810 -10.16 -24.15 21.78
N ILE A 811 -9.18 -25.05 21.73
CA ILE A 811 -8.78 -25.83 22.91
C ILE A 811 -8.13 -24.94 23.97
N VAL A 812 -8.77 -24.83 25.14
CA VAL A 812 -8.31 -23.95 26.23
C VAL A 812 -7.39 -24.61 27.24
N VAL A 813 -7.53 -25.93 27.45
CA VAL A 813 -6.69 -26.68 28.39
C VAL A 813 -6.68 -28.18 28.06
N VAL A 814 -5.53 -28.82 28.30
CA VAL A 814 -5.37 -30.29 28.20
C VAL A 814 -5.11 -30.87 29.59
N ILE A 815 -5.95 -31.84 30.01
CA ILE A 815 -5.83 -32.52 31.30
C ILE A 815 -5.35 -33.96 31.09
N SER A 816 -4.31 -34.34 31.83
CA SER A 816 -3.81 -35.72 31.88
C SER A 816 -3.90 -36.30 33.29
N ASN A 817 -4.30 -37.56 33.40
CA ASN A 817 -4.27 -38.30 34.66
C ASN A 817 -2.91 -38.93 35.00
N LYS A 818 -1.91 -38.77 34.12
CA LYS A 818 -0.53 -39.25 34.27
C LYS A 818 0.45 -38.13 33.92
N ALA A 819 1.50 -37.98 34.73
CA ALA A 819 2.62 -37.12 34.40
C ALA A 819 3.46 -37.73 33.26
N ALA A 820 4.23 -36.90 32.55
CA ALA A 820 5.22 -37.30 31.54
C ALA A 820 4.68 -38.22 30.43
N VAL A 821 3.53 -37.86 29.85
CA VAL A 821 2.98 -38.54 28.66
C VAL A 821 3.18 -37.68 27.43
N ALA A 822 3.50 -38.29 26.28
CA ALA A 822 3.79 -37.58 25.03
C ALA A 822 2.66 -36.66 24.53
N GLY A 823 1.42 -36.86 24.99
CA GLY A 823 0.31 -35.94 24.73
C GLY A 823 0.50 -34.54 25.35
N LEU A 824 1.12 -34.45 26.53
CA LEU A 824 1.38 -33.16 27.20
C LEU A 824 2.43 -32.35 26.43
N ASP A 825 3.50 -32.99 25.98
CA ASP A 825 4.55 -32.34 25.17
C ASP A 825 3.99 -31.75 23.88
N LYS A 826 2.99 -32.41 23.27
CA LYS A 826 2.29 -31.92 22.06
C LYS A 826 1.46 -30.67 22.36
N ALA A 827 0.72 -30.67 23.47
CA ALA A 827 -0.07 -29.51 23.90
C ALA A 827 0.83 -28.30 24.21
N GLU A 828 1.95 -28.51 24.90
CA GLU A 828 2.90 -27.44 25.22
C GLU A 828 3.56 -26.86 23.97
N ARG A 829 4.01 -27.70 23.02
CA ARG A 829 4.49 -27.23 21.70
C ARG A 829 3.44 -26.46 20.93
N ALA A 830 2.16 -26.76 21.18
CA ALA A 830 1.04 -26.07 20.57
C ALA A 830 0.64 -24.77 21.31
N GLY A 831 1.29 -24.43 22.41
CA GLY A 831 0.97 -23.25 23.22
C GLY A 831 -0.30 -23.40 24.07
N ILE A 832 -0.78 -24.63 24.28
CA ILE A 832 -2.01 -24.90 25.03
C ILE A 832 -1.66 -25.23 26.49
N PRO A 833 -2.30 -24.58 27.48
CA PRO A 833 -2.10 -24.89 28.90
C PRO A 833 -2.34 -26.38 29.23
N THR A 834 -1.47 -26.94 30.07
CA THR A 834 -1.56 -28.33 30.52
C THR A 834 -1.79 -28.43 32.03
N ARG A 835 -2.54 -29.46 32.46
CA ARG A 835 -2.76 -29.79 33.88
C ARG A 835 -2.62 -31.30 34.09
N VAL A 836 -1.88 -31.69 35.12
CA VAL A 836 -1.73 -33.09 35.52
C VAL A 836 -2.46 -33.33 36.83
N ILE A 837 -3.50 -34.18 36.79
CA ILE A 837 -4.31 -34.52 37.96
C ILE A 837 -4.17 -36.02 38.21
N ASN A 838 -3.32 -36.41 39.15
CA ASN A 838 -3.06 -37.83 39.40
C ASN A 838 -4.18 -38.45 40.25
N HIS A 839 -4.99 -39.30 39.63
CA HIS A 839 -6.09 -40.02 40.30
C HIS A 839 -5.68 -40.83 41.55
N LYS A 840 -4.41 -41.21 41.69
CA LYS A 840 -3.90 -41.93 42.89
C LYS A 840 -3.85 -41.05 44.14
N LEU A 841 -3.97 -39.73 44.00
CA LEU A 841 -3.91 -38.76 45.10
C LEU A 841 -5.27 -38.52 45.78
N TYR A 842 -6.35 -39.11 45.26
CA TYR A 842 -7.72 -38.88 45.73
C TYR A 842 -8.30 -40.16 46.32
N LYS A 843 -9.11 -40.05 47.38
CA LYS A 843 -9.64 -41.22 48.12
C LYS A 843 -10.85 -41.85 47.43
N SER A 844 -11.52 -41.09 46.58
CA SER A 844 -12.67 -41.56 45.81
C SER A 844 -12.66 -41.01 44.39
N ARG A 845 -13.43 -41.66 43.49
CA ARG A 845 -13.61 -41.17 42.11
C ARG A 845 -14.29 -39.80 42.07
N VAL A 846 -15.24 -39.56 42.98
CA VAL A 846 -15.93 -38.27 43.06
C VAL A 846 -14.97 -37.15 43.45
N GLU A 847 -14.07 -37.38 44.42
CA GLU A 847 -13.04 -36.39 44.78
C GLU A 847 -12.09 -36.08 43.62
N PHE A 848 -11.72 -37.10 42.84
CA PHE A 848 -10.89 -36.93 41.65
C PHE A 848 -11.59 -36.11 40.56
N ASP A 849 -12.85 -36.41 40.28
CA ASP A 849 -13.64 -35.71 39.26
C ASP A 849 -13.93 -34.26 39.66
N THR A 850 -14.17 -33.98 40.95
CA THR A 850 -14.31 -32.61 41.47
C THR A 850 -13.05 -31.77 41.23
N ALA A 851 -11.86 -32.34 41.38
CA ALA A 851 -10.61 -31.63 41.09
C ALA A 851 -10.44 -31.33 39.60
N ILE A 852 -10.90 -32.24 38.72
CA ILE A 852 -10.97 -31.99 37.28
C ILE A 852 -11.95 -30.85 36.98
N ASP A 853 -13.14 -30.90 37.58
CA ASP A 853 -14.21 -29.93 37.38
C ASP A 853 -13.79 -28.49 37.76
N GLN A 854 -13.02 -28.32 38.83
CA GLN A 854 -12.43 -27.03 39.21
C GLN A 854 -11.52 -26.45 38.12
N VAL A 855 -10.75 -27.30 37.43
CA VAL A 855 -9.91 -26.87 36.31
C VAL A 855 -10.77 -26.52 35.08
N LEU A 856 -11.84 -27.26 34.82
CA LEU A 856 -12.77 -26.93 33.75
C LEU A 856 -13.43 -25.56 33.96
N GLU A 857 -13.78 -25.24 35.21
CA GLU A 857 -14.32 -23.93 35.60
C GLU A 857 -13.26 -22.82 35.50
N GLU A 858 -12.02 -23.06 35.94
CA GLU A 858 -10.88 -22.12 35.82
C GLU A 858 -10.68 -21.65 34.37
N TYR A 859 -10.83 -22.57 33.42
CA TYR A 859 -10.61 -22.32 32.00
C TYR A 859 -11.90 -22.05 31.20
N SER A 860 -13.05 -21.86 31.88
CA SER A 860 -14.34 -21.58 31.23
C SER A 860 -14.71 -22.60 30.13
N THR A 861 -14.43 -23.88 30.37
CA THR A 861 -14.69 -24.95 29.40
C THR A 861 -16.20 -25.14 29.16
N ASP A 862 -16.59 -25.38 27.92
CA ASP A 862 -17.98 -25.68 27.55
C ASP A 862 -18.18 -27.06 26.90
N ILE A 863 -17.12 -27.71 26.42
CA ILE A 863 -17.10 -29.06 25.85
C ILE A 863 -15.93 -29.87 26.42
N VAL A 864 -16.12 -31.15 26.71
CA VAL A 864 -15.05 -32.06 27.15
C VAL A 864 -14.83 -33.16 26.11
N CYS A 865 -13.60 -33.29 25.61
CA CYS A 865 -13.20 -34.31 24.63
C CYS A 865 -12.33 -35.39 25.29
N LEU A 866 -12.81 -36.63 25.34
CA LEU A 866 -12.07 -37.77 25.84
C LEU A 866 -11.21 -38.39 24.72
N ALA A 867 -9.97 -37.91 24.58
CA ALA A 867 -9.01 -38.36 23.57
C ALA A 867 -8.11 -39.50 24.11
N GLY A 868 -8.72 -40.66 24.37
CA GLY A 868 -8.02 -41.82 24.95
C GLY A 868 -7.77 -41.66 26.45
N PHE A 869 -8.80 -41.20 27.18
CA PHE A 869 -8.79 -41.08 28.63
C PHE A 869 -9.20 -42.41 29.28
N MET A 870 -8.25 -43.13 29.86
CA MET A 870 -8.42 -44.53 30.29
C MET A 870 -9.04 -44.66 31.68
N ARG A 871 -10.02 -43.82 32.02
CA ARG A 871 -10.69 -43.79 33.33
C ARG A 871 -12.19 -43.57 33.16
N ILE A 872 -12.97 -44.30 33.97
CA ILE A 872 -14.41 -44.12 34.07
C ILE A 872 -14.68 -42.94 35.01
N LEU A 873 -15.45 -41.96 34.56
CA LEU A 873 -15.89 -40.80 35.33
C LEU A 873 -17.12 -41.16 36.20
N SER A 874 -17.37 -40.42 37.26
CA SER A 874 -18.49 -40.68 38.18
C SER A 874 -19.82 -40.19 37.59
N GLY A 875 -20.92 -40.85 37.97
CA GLY A 875 -22.27 -40.46 37.53
C GLY A 875 -22.62 -38.98 37.77
N PRO A 876 -22.30 -38.38 38.94
CA PRO A 876 -22.50 -36.94 39.15
C PRO A 876 -21.77 -36.06 38.13
N PHE A 877 -20.54 -36.40 37.76
CA PHE A 877 -19.75 -35.65 36.78
C PHE A 877 -20.35 -35.76 35.37
N VAL A 878 -20.70 -36.99 34.96
CA VAL A 878 -21.32 -37.24 33.64
C VAL A 878 -22.67 -36.51 33.53
N ARG A 879 -23.50 -36.49 34.58
CA ARG A 879 -24.75 -35.72 34.61
C ARG A 879 -24.54 -34.20 34.52
N LYS A 880 -23.47 -33.67 35.15
CA LYS A 880 -23.16 -32.23 35.08
C LYS A 880 -22.83 -31.78 33.66
N TRP A 881 -22.12 -32.62 32.91
CA TRP A 881 -21.63 -32.34 31.56
C TRP A 881 -22.42 -33.07 30.46
N ASP A 882 -23.64 -33.52 30.76
CA ASP A 882 -24.48 -34.24 29.82
C ASP A 882 -24.75 -33.40 28.55
N GLY A 883 -24.66 -34.04 27.38
CA GLY A 883 -24.73 -33.36 26.08
C GLY A 883 -23.54 -32.46 25.73
N LYS A 884 -22.49 -32.40 26.57
CA LYS A 884 -21.27 -31.58 26.36
C LYS A 884 -19.97 -32.39 26.40
N MET A 885 -20.07 -33.71 26.55
CA MET A 885 -18.91 -34.62 26.59
C MET A 885 -18.88 -35.52 25.38
N LEU A 886 -17.74 -35.55 24.70
CA LEU A 886 -17.50 -36.36 23.51
C LEU A 886 -16.45 -37.42 23.81
N ASN A 887 -16.71 -38.66 23.38
CA ASN A 887 -15.73 -39.74 23.41
C ASN A 887 -15.60 -40.38 22.04
N ILE A 888 -14.39 -40.83 21.72
CA ILE A 888 -14.13 -41.65 20.54
C ILE A 888 -13.84 -43.09 20.94
N HIS A 889 -14.55 -44.03 20.31
CA HIS A 889 -14.43 -45.46 20.54
C HIS A 889 -13.93 -46.19 19.29
N PRO A 890 -12.94 -47.11 19.41
CA PRO A 890 -12.28 -47.78 18.27
C PRO A 890 -13.09 -48.96 17.67
N SER A 891 -14.41 -48.83 17.58
CA SER A 891 -15.28 -49.72 16.80
C SER A 891 -16.54 -48.99 16.32
N LEU A 892 -17.32 -49.64 15.44
CA LEU A 892 -18.67 -49.20 15.08
C LEU A 892 -19.66 -49.61 16.18
N LEU A 893 -19.89 -48.73 17.16
CA LEU A 893 -20.90 -48.97 18.19
C LEU A 893 -22.29 -49.21 17.56
N PRO A 894 -23.10 -50.15 18.10
CA PRO A 894 -22.92 -50.85 19.38
C PRO A 894 -22.03 -52.11 19.34
N SER A 895 -21.37 -52.43 18.23
CA SER A 895 -20.49 -53.60 18.13
C SER A 895 -19.18 -53.40 18.88
N PHE A 896 -18.71 -54.44 19.58
CA PHE A 896 -17.42 -54.48 20.29
C PHE A 896 -17.23 -53.33 21.32
N LYS A 897 -18.19 -53.19 22.26
CA LYS A 897 -18.12 -52.25 23.38
C LYS A 897 -16.97 -52.58 24.34
N GLY A 898 -16.51 -51.59 25.09
CA GLY A 898 -15.48 -51.75 26.10
C GLY A 898 -14.07 -51.92 25.53
N SER A 899 -13.15 -52.45 26.33
CA SER A 899 -11.75 -52.58 25.94
C SER A 899 -11.53 -53.63 24.84
N ASN A 900 -10.41 -53.51 24.12
CA ASN A 900 -9.93 -54.49 23.13
C ASN A 900 -10.83 -54.67 21.89
N ALA A 901 -11.52 -53.61 21.46
CA ALA A 901 -12.47 -53.67 20.34
C ALA A 901 -11.85 -54.21 19.02
N HIS A 902 -10.56 -53.94 18.76
CA HIS A 902 -9.84 -54.48 17.60
C HIS A 902 -9.60 -55.99 17.68
N GLU A 903 -9.30 -56.53 18.87
CA GLU A 903 -9.13 -57.98 19.08
C GLU A 903 -10.47 -58.70 18.84
N GLN A 904 -11.54 -58.17 19.43
CA GLN A 904 -12.88 -58.71 19.27
C GLN A 904 -13.35 -58.69 17.81
N ALA A 905 -13.03 -57.63 17.05
CA ALA A 905 -13.35 -57.55 15.62
C ALA A 905 -12.62 -58.62 14.78
N LEU A 906 -11.34 -58.88 15.08
CA LEU A 906 -10.56 -59.91 14.40
C LEU A 906 -11.05 -61.32 14.77
N GLU A 907 -11.34 -61.57 16.05
CA GLU A 907 -11.87 -62.85 16.54
C GLU A 907 -13.27 -63.17 15.96
N ALA A 908 -14.11 -62.15 15.83
CA ALA A 908 -15.43 -62.28 15.21
C ALA A 908 -15.38 -62.49 13.69
N GLY A 909 -14.21 -62.32 13.05
CA GLY A 909 -14.02 -62.52 11.62
C GLY A 909 -14.81 -61.53 10.75
N VAL A 910 -15.16 -60.35 11.27
CA VAL A 910 -15.90 -59.35 10.51
C VAL A 910 -15.02 -58.77 9.40
N THR A 911 -15.62 -58.40 8.27
CA THR A 911 -14.92 -57.79 7.14
C THR A 911 -14.86 -56.26 7.23
N VAL A 912 -15.59 -55.66 8.18
CA VAL A 912 -15.70 -54.22 8.40
C VAL A 912 -15.75 -53.94 9.91
N THR A 913 -14.95 -52.98 10.36
CA THR A 913 -15.02 -52.34 11.68
C THR A 913 -14.97 -50.82 11.49
N GLY A 914 -14.54 -50.02 12.45
CA GLY A 914 -14.43 -48.58 12.31
C GLY A 914 -14.12 -47.87 13.62
N CYS A 915 -14.50 -46.61 13.70
CA CYS A 915 -14.53 -45.85 14.95
C CYS A 915 -15.83 -45.05 15.06
N THR A 916 -16.20 -44.71 16.29
CA THR A 916 -17.44 -44.00 16.63
C THR A 916 -17.14 -42.83 17.54
N VAL A 917 -17.63 -41.63 17.20
CA VAL A 917 -17.70 -40.50 18.13
C VAL A 917 -19.12 -40.40 18.67
N HIS A 918 -19.27 -40.34 19.98
CA HIS A 918 -20.57 -40.30 20.65
C HIS A 918 -20.56 -39.37 21.87
N PHE A 919 -21.74 -38.94 22.29
CA PHE A 919 -21.91 -38.27 23.58
C PHE A 919 -21.62 -39.27 24.72
N VAL A 920 -20.97 -38.84 25.80
CA VAL A 920 -20.73 -39.72 26.97
C VAL A 920 -22.02 -39.91 27.76
N ALA A 921 -22.31 -41.15 28.16
CA ALA A 921 -23.42 -41.52 29.05
C ALA A 921 -22.89 -42.22 30.31
N GLU A 922 -23.73 -42.40 31.33
CA GLU A 922 -23.31 -43.10 32.57
C GLU A 922 -22.91 -44.56 32.31
N ASP A 923 -23.64 -45.23 31.41
CA ASP A 923 -23.28 -46.55 30.91
C ASP A 923 -22.19 -46.45 29.84
N VAL A 924 -21.16 -47.27 29.97
CA VAL A 924 -19.98 -47.28 29.08
C VAL A 924 -20.41 -47.57 27.64
N ASP A 925 -19.97 -46.71 26.71
CA ASP A 925 -20.22 -46.81 25.27
C ASP A 925 -21.71 -46.96 24.89
N ALA A 926 -22.59 -46.34 25.67
CA ALA A 926 -24.05 -46.38 25.47
C ALA A 926 -24.65 -45.04 25.02
N GLY A 927 -23.84 -44.00 24.89
CA GLY A 927 -24.34 -42.68 24.50
C GLY A 927 -24.64 -42.54 23.01
N GLN A 928 -25.32 -41.45 22.67
CA GLN A 928 -25.83 -41.24 21.32
C GLN A 928 -24.69 -40.96 20.32
N ILE A 929 -24.76 -41.63 19.18
CA ILE A 929 -23.73 -41.63 18.13
C ILE A 929 -23.81 -40.36 17.29
N ILE A 930 -22.71 -39.61 17.20
CA ILE A 930 -22.61 -38.37 16.41
C ILE A 930 -22.10 -38.69 15.00
N LEU A 931 -20.95 -39.36 14.91
CA LEU A 931 -20.34 -39.78 13.65
C LEU A 931 -19.73 -41.18 13.79
N GLN A 932 -19.71 -41.92 12.68
CA GLN A 932 -18.99 -43.19 12.56
C GLN A 932 -18.26 -43.22 11.23
N GLU A 933 -17.07 -43.82 11.22
CA GLU A 933 -16.35 -44.11 9.98
C GLU A 933 -15.96 -45.58 9.94
N SER A 934 -16.39 -46.26 8.88
CA SER A 934 -16.08 -47.67 8.67
C SER A 934 -14.69 -47.87 8.08
N VAL A 935 -14.00 -48.90 8.56
CA VAL A 935 -12.67 -49.31 8.13
C VAL A 935 -12.69 -50.80 7.76
N PRO A 936 -12.19 -51.21 6.58
CA PRO A 936 -12.17 -52.61 6.20
C PRO A 936 -11.21 -53.42 7.07
N VAL A 937 -11.59 -54.64 7.42
CA VAL A 937 -10.72 -55.65 8.04
C VAL A 937 -10.21 -56.58 6.93
N LYS A 938 -8.91 -56.56 6.67
CA LYS A 938 -8.27 -57.32 5.59
C LYS A 938 -7.84 -58.70 6.08
N ARG A 939 -7.80 -59.66 5.15
CA ARG A 939 -7.24 -60.98 5.43
C ARG A 939 -5.77 -60.85 5.85
N GLY A 940 -5.43 -61.36 7.03
CA GLY A 940 -4.09 -61.27 7.61
C GLY A 940 -3.83 -60.01 8.46
N ASP A 941 -4.83 -59.15 8.70
CA ASP A 941 -4.68 -58.05 9.66
C ASP A 941 -4.36 -58.59 11.07
N THR A 942 -3.36 -57.98 11.71
CA THR A 942 -3.10 -58.09 13.14
C THR A 942 -3.79 -56.95 13.88
N VAL A 943 -3.87 -57.05 15.22
CA VAL A 943 -4.39 -55.96 16.08
C VAL A 943 -3.67 -54.64 15.81
N ALA A 944 -2.34 -54.67 15.61
CA ALA A 944 -1.54 -53.48 15.35
C ALA A 944 -1.87 -52.83 13.99
N THR A 945 -1.95 -53.62 12.92
CA THR A 945 -2.25 -53.11 11.57
C THR A 945 -3.69 -52.63 11.44
N LEU A 946 -4.63 -53.26 12.13
CA LEU A 946 -6.01 -52.79 12.21
C LEU A 946 -6.11 -51.50 13.03
N SER A 947 -5.40 -51.44 14.17
CA SER A 947 -5.36 -50.27 15.05
C SER A 947 -4.81 -49.02 14.37
N GLU A 948 -3.73 -49.14 13.60
CA GLU A 948 -3.19 -48.02 12.80
C GLU A 948 -4.22 -47.50 11.78
N ARG A 949 -4.97 -48.41 11.14
CA ARG A 949 -5.99 -48.04 10.15
C ARG A 949 -7.19 -47.35 10.79
N VAL A 950 -7.67 -47.87 11.93
CA VAL A 950 -8.76 -47.26 12.70
C VAL A 950 -8.34 -45.90 13.25
N LYS A 951 -7.13 -45.77 13.77
CA LYS A 951 -6.56 -44.50 14.27
C LYS A 951 -6.53 -43.39 13.21
N LEU A 952 -6.27 -43.72 11.93
CA LEU A 952 -6.38 -42.72 10.85
C LEU A 952 -7.82 -42.25 10.62
N ALA A 953 -8.82 -43.12 10.80
CA ALA A 953 -10.23 -42.74 10.76
C ALA A 953 -10.59 -41.89 12.00
N GLU A 954 -10.07 -42.23 13.18
CA GLU A 954 -10.26 -41.43 14.39
C GLU A 954 -9.77 -39.98 14.22
N HIS A 955 -8.62 -39.80 13.57
CA HIS A 955 -8.05 -38.48 13.27
C HIS A 955 -8.94 -37.63 12.36
N ARG A 956 -9.83 -38.24 11.58
CA ARG A 956 -10.79 -37.53 10.72
C ARG A 956 -12.10 -37.25 11.43
N ILE A 957 -12.73 -38.26 12.03
CA ILE A 957 -14.08 -38.09 12.57
C ILE A 957 -14.12 -37.40 13.92
N PHE A 958 -13.07 -37.48 14.74
CA PHE A 958 -13.11 -36.85 16.06
C PHE A 958 -13.13 -35.32 15.98
N PRO A 959 -12.25 -34.69 15.18
CA PRO A 959 -12.33 -33.26 14.96
C PRO A 959 -13.63 -32.85 14.25
N ALA A 960 -14.08 -33.60 13.24
CA ALA A 960 -15.35 -33.31 12.56
C ALA A 960 -16.55 -33.32 13.53
N ALA A 961 -16.63 -34.29 14.42
CA ALA A 961 -17.67 -34.35 15.44
C ALA A 961 -17.57 -33.20 16.46
N LEU A 962 -16.35 -32.81 16.86
CA LEU A 962 -16.15 -31.63 17.70
C LEU A 962 -16.68 -30.36 16.99
N GLN A 963 -16.38 -30.17 15.71
CA GLN A 963 -16.88 -29.01 14.96
C GLN A 963 -18.40 -29.01 14.84
N LEU A 964 -19.04 -30.17 14.61
CA LEU A 964 -20.50 -30.28 14.56
C LEU A 964 -21.18 -29.95 15.89
N VAL A 965 -20.59 -30.34 17.01
CA VAL A 965 -21.13 -30.04 18.34
C VAL A 965 -20.84 -28.58 18.73
N ALA A 966 -19.63 -28.08 18.44
CA ALA A 966 -19.22 -26.70 18.72
C ALA A 966 -20.01 -25.66 17.90
N SER A 967 -20.23 -25.92 16.61
CA SER A 967 -21.13 -25.10 15.77
C SER A 967 -22.59 -25.18 16.21
N GLY A 968 -22.95 -26.17 17.04
CA GLY A 968 -24.30 -26.45 17.47
C GLY A 968 -25.17 -27.13 16.41
N ALA A 969 -24.60 -27.58 15.29
CA ALA A 969 -25.27 -28.38 14.26
C ALA A 969 -25.80 -29.72 14.82
N VAL A 970 -25.13 -30.26 15.84
CA VAL A 970 -25.54 -31.45 16.58
C VAL A 970 -25.66 -31.14 18.06
N ARG A 971 -26.83 -31.43 18.65
CA ARG A 971 -27.06 -31.28 20.11
C ARG A 971 -27.79 -32.48 20.68
N LEU A 972 -27.54 -32.80 21.95
CA LEU A 972 -28.33 -33.78 22.69
C LEU A 972 -29.58 -33.11 23.26
N GLY A 973 -30.76 -33.59 22.88
CA GLY A 973 -32.05 -33.07 23.35
C GLY A 973 -32.38 -33.54 24.77
N GLN A 974 -33.31 -32.84 25.43
CA GLN A 974 -33.78 -33.17 26.79
C GLN A 974 -34.45 -34.56 26.89
N ASN A 975 -34.82 -35.16 25.77
CA ASN A 975 -35.35 -36.53 25.68
C ASN A 975 -34.25 -37.61 25.53
N GLY A 976 -32.97 -37.23 25.59
CA GLY A 976 -31.83 -38.13 25.42
C GLY A 976 -31.54 -38.55 23.96
N LYS A 977 -32.14 -37.88 22.96
CA LYS A 977 -31.92 -38.14 21.52
C LYS A 977 -31.14 -37.02 20.85
N ILE A 978 -30.41 -37.33 19.78
CA ILE A 978 -29.69 -36.34 18.98
C ILE A 978 -30.68 -35.53 18.13
N HIS A 979 -30.46 -34.21 18.11
CA HIS A 979 -31.12 -33.27 17.22
C HIS A 979 -30.08 -32.69 16.24
N TRP A 980 -30.37 -32.82 14.96
CA TRP A 980 -29.63 -32.17 13.87
C TRP A 980 -30.35 -30.87 13.50
N VAL A 981 -29.61 -29.76 13.45
CA VAL A 981 -30.14 -28.46 13.01
C VAL A 981 -29.97 -28.40 11.49
N THR A 982 -31.04 -28.61 10.74
CA THR A 982 -31.03 -28.49 9.26
C THR A 982 -31.15 -27.02 8.85
N GLU A 983 -30.24 -26.55 7.99
CA GLU A 983 -30.32 -25.23 7.34
C GLU A 983 -31.53 -25.19 6.38
N GLU A 984 -32.48 -24.27 6.62
CA GLU A 984 -33.50 -23.80 5.66
C GLU A 984 -33.22 -22.35 5.25
#